data_AF-A0A183FWH8-F1
#
_entry.id   AF-A0A183FWH8-F1
#
_cell.length_a   1.000
_cell.length_b   1.000
_cell.length_c   1.000
_cell.angle_alpha   90.00
_cell.angle_beta   90.00
_cell.angle_gamma   90.00
#
_symmetry.space_group_name_H-M   'P 1'
#
loop_
_entity.id
_entity.type
_entity.pdbx_description
1 polymer ?
#
loop_
_entity_poly.entity_id
_entity_poly.type
_entity_poly.pdbx_seq_one_letter_code
_entity_poly.pdbx_strand_id
1 'polypeptide(L)'
;MSSGDDDFRWNVFRSHKRATTEKPSLTPWMITSLQATKLLLFLMCNTFLTFGAAISKVGVLVLATNLWDRKLHWDPYARRCSRVPVQRTPRAVAAMYLALFFIQAVPDILAIIRSLMWARTCHLRRWKTLRAFGLSLLVFTVFPQLDLYRCLCLCACFPIITALQRLLSTISSTFKPGRPFGTRIFLSAATLPHLILFLALFSATYLWNVMETPFQGVWVLPFGLFAISIGFWESWVTPQHTSTVFHELYQVKYGLRKMNISTRMVIAICRFIVVMSVMIYSAKGRVKPYLFFNVLTSYSFSFRHTRILLAAVGVVTLNYSLRGCARFLAAIGMKAFSLFHPVTIVPAVGYAILAIICNQRICGIAHFLARTGLRWSCDQWGRKTRPFDDWYICMIWLAVGAYRGYQFVRQKSYDKCDEVVDSMPPVPNGFCIEQSLVVFHISLNKTEPTLDIDDDHGDPDDELRVRNDEVDRTLTLYMCATMWHETSTEMTQMLGSILKLDEEHARRLGSKKVDQLRFRLEGHIFFDDAWEDRTEFGITKRVPNDFFRTFFETLSELTGEFVDESGLMMSRILVNTPYGGRLVVKLPAGTLLFVHLKDKKLIRHKKRWSQVMYMYYLLGHRIMDSPLSIEDRQQMAENTFILAIDGDSKFEPEAVMRLLNLMNTKNDIGCACGRIHPIGSGAAFIGCKQKCHMLFSYVTRVT
;
A
#
# COMPACT_ATOMS: atom_id res chain seq x y z
N MET A 1 -23.82 -24.22 34.23
CA MET A 1 -24.65 -23.35 33.36
C MET A 1 -23.83 -22.14 32.98
N SER A 2 -23.37 -22.08 31.73
CA SER A 2 -22.96 -20.89 30.96
C SER A 2 -22.08 -21.38 29.80
N SER A 3 -22.73 -21.97 28.79
CA SER A 3 -22.11 -22.52 27.59
C SER A 3 -22.99 -22.18 26.39
N GLY A 4 -23.21 -20.89 26.13
CA GLY A 4 -24.16 -20.50 25.08
C GLY A 4 -24.00 -19.12 24.43
N ASP A 5 -23.07 -18.26 24.86
CA ASP A 5 -22.98 -16.89 24.31
C ASP A 5 -21.86 -16.67 23.27
N ASP A 6 -20.91 -17.60 23.13
CA ASP A 6 -19.79 -17.41 22.19
C ASP A 6 -20.07 -17.89 20.75
N ASP A 7 -21.08 -18.73 20.52
CA ASP A 7 -21.39 -19.31 19.19
C ASP A 7 -22.23 -18.41 18.28
N PHE A 8 -22.73 -17.27 18.76
CA PHE A 8 -23.66 -16.40 18.02
C PHE A 8 -23.12 -15.00 17.73
N ARG A 9 -21.80 -14.81 17.75
CA ARG A 9 -21.17 -13.51 17.43
C ARG A 9 -21.44 -13.05 15.99
N TRP A 10 -21.89 -13.95 15.11
CA TRP A 10 -22.24 -13.70 13.70
C TRP A 10 -23.70 -13.27 13.47
N ASN A 11 -24.58 -13.32 14.49
CA ASN A 11 -26.01 -13.05 14.30
C ASN A 11 -26.32 -11.53 14.27
N VAL A 12 -26.02 -10.90 13.13
CA VAL A 12 -26.25 -9.46 12.82
C VAL A 12 -27.73 -9.06 12.91
N PHE A 13 -28.66 -10.03 12.96
CA PHE A 13 -30.10 -9.80 12.98
C PHE A 13 -30.69 -9.61 14.40
N ARG A 14 -29.87 -9.73 15.47
CA ARG A 14 -30.30 -9.33 16.82
C ARG A 14 -30.46 -7.82 16.89
N SER A 15 -31.67 -7.35 17.21
CA SER A 15 -31.87 -5.93 17.49
C SER A 15 -31.21 -5.54 18.81
N HIS A 16 -30.01 -4.96 18.74
CA HIS A 16 -29.48 -4.19 19.85
C HIS A 16 -30.25 -2.86 19.96
N LYS A 17 -30.70 -2.49 21.17
CA LYS A 17 -31.11 -1.10 21.44
C LYS A 17 -29.91 -0.22 21.08
N ARG A 18 -30.05 0.67 20.10
CA ARG A 18 -28.99 1.63 19.76
C ARG A 18 -28.66 2.42 21.02
N ALA A 19 -27.43 2.28 21.51
CA ALA A 19 -26.79 3.40 22.17
C ALA A 19 -26.64 4.46 21.08
N THR A 20 -27.44 5.52 21.16
CA THR A 20 -27.22 6.75 20.43
C THR A 20 -25.89 7.34 20.91
N THR A 21 -24.78 6.89 20.33
CA THR A 21 -23.58 7.70 20.33
C THR A 21 -23.82 8.79 19.30
N GLU A 22 -24.62 9.79 19.66
CA GLU A 22 -24.52 11.10 19.04
C GLU A 22 -23.04 11.49 19.13
N LYS A 23 -22.35 11.59 17.99
CA LYS A 23 -21.08 12.31 17.99
C LYS A 23 -21.44 13.71 18.48
N PRO A 24 -20.89 14.19 19.60
CA PRO A 24 -21.18 15.54 20.06
C PRO A 24 -20.85 16.49 18.91
N SER A 25 -21.80 17.35 18.55
CA SER A 25 -21.55 18.45 17.62
C SER A 25 -20.40 19.27 18.21
N LEU A 26 -19.20 19.10 17.65
CA LEU A 26 -18.04 19.87 18.11
C LEU A 26 -18.37 21.34 17.95
N THR A 27 -18.24 22.11 19.03
CA THR A 27 -18.44 23.56 18.96
C THR A 27 -17.44 24.18 17.99
N PRO A 28 -17.75 25.33 17.35
CA PRO A 28 -16.83 25.99 16.42
C PRO A 28 -15.43 26.22 17.01
N TRP A 29 -15.35 26.54 18.31
CA TRP A 29 -14.07 26.69 19.02
C TRP A 29 -13.29 25.38 19.13
N MET A 30 -13.96 24.24 19.37
CA MET A 30 -13.30 22.92 19.39
C MET A 30 -12.76 22.53 18.02
N ILE A 31 -13.47 22.87 16.93
CA ILE A 31 -13.00 22.64 15.55
C ILE A 31 -11.75 23.48 15.27
N THR A 32 -11.77 24.77 15.61
CA THR A 32 -10.62 25.67 15.46
C THR A 32 -9.42 25.21 16.29
N SER A 33 -9.65 24.80 17.54
CA SER A 33 -8.61 24.25 18.42
C SER A 33 -8.01 22.96 17.85
N LEU A 34 -8.84 22.07 17.29
CA LEU A 34 -8.38 20.83 16.66
C LEU A 34 -7.59 21.07 15.37
N GLN A 35 -8.00 22.05 14.56
CA GLN A 35 -7.24 22.48 13.38
C GLN A 35 -5.91 23.13 13.76
N ALA A 36 -5.89 24.01 14.77
CA ALA A 36 -4.68 24.63 15.29
C ALA A 36 -3.71 23.60 15.86
N THR A 37 -4.21 22.62 16.61
CA THR A 37 -3.40 21.53 17.17
C THR A 37 -2.81 20.65 16.06
N LYS A 38 -3.59 20.33 15.01
CA LYS A 38 -3.10 19.60 13.83
C LYS A 38 -1.99 20.37 13.11
N LEU A 39 -2.16 21.67 12.90
CA LEU A 39 -1.16 22.51 12.25
C LEU A 39 0.13 22.60 13.09
N LEU A 40 0.01 22.81 14.40
CA LEU A 40 1.15 22.85 15.32
C LEU A 40 1.91 21.53 15.30
N LEU A 41 1.19 20.41 15.43
CA LEU A 41 1.77 19.06 15.38
C LEU A 41 2.47 18.81 14.03
N PHE A 42 1.85 19.21 12.93
CA PHE A 42 2.43 19.12 11.60
C PHE A 42 3.75 19.90 11.49
N LEU A 43 3.78 21.16 11.93
CA LEU A 43 4.98 22.00 11.88
C LEU A 43 6.09 21.43 12.77
N MET A 44 5.76 21.01 13.99
CA MET A 44 6.72 20.43 14.93
C MET A 44 7.33 19.13 14.39
N CYS A 45 6.51 18.20 13.91
CA CYS A 45 6.99 16.93 13.38
C CYS A 45 7.83 17.11 12.10
N ASN A 46 7.41 17.97 11.16
CA ASN A 46 8.19 18.21 9.94
C ASN A 46 9.53 18.92 10.24
N THR A 47 9.54 19.87 11.17
CA THR A 47 10.79 20.52 11.62
C THR A 47 11.71 19.51 12.29
N PHE A 48 11.17 18.65 13.16
CA PHE A 48 11.94 17.57 13.79
C PHE A 48 12.50 16.58 12.77
N LEU A 49 11.70 16.18 11.77
CA LEU A 49 12.13 15.25 10.72
C LEU A 49 13.27 15.81 9.86
N THR A 50 13.17 17.08 9.46
CA THR A 50 14.16 17.74 8.59
C THR A 50 15.46 18.05 9.32
N PHE A 51 15.39 18.76 10.45
CA PHE A 51 16.58 19.11 11.23
C PHE A 51 17.22 17.87 11.86
N GLY A 52 16.42 16.94 12.40
CA GLY A 52 16.95 15.71 12.98
C GLY A 52 17.65 14.83 11.94
N ALA A 53 17.10 14.70 10.73
CA ALA A 53 17.77 13.98 9.64
C ALA A 53 19.06 14.68 9.21
N ALA A 54 19.08 16.02 9.13
CA ALA A 54 20.29 16.77 8.81
C ALA A 54 21.38 16.63 9.88
N ILE A 55 21.02 16.70 11.16
CA ILE A 55 21.95 16.50 12.29
C ILE A 55 22.53 15.09 12.27
N SER A 56 21.68 14.06 12.09
CA SER A 56 22.12 12.67 11.96
C SER A 56 23.11 12.50 10.80
N LYS A 57 22.80 13.08 9.64
CA LYS A 57 23.66 13.04 8.45
C LYS A 57 25.02 13.71 8.69
N VAL A 58 25.01 14.94 9.19
CA VAL A 58 26.24 15.68 9.50
C VAL A 58 27.07 14.94 10.55
N GLY A 59 26.45 14.36 11.58
CA GLY A 59 27.13 13.55 12.59
C GLY A 59 27.86 12.33 11.99
N VAL A 60 27.21 11.60 11.07
CA VAL A 60 27.84 10.50 10.33
C VAL A 60 29.01 10.99 9.48
N LEU A 61 28.85 12.11 8.77
CA LEU A 61 29.92 12.67 7.94
C LEU A 61 31.12 13.13 8.77
N VAL A 62 30.89 13.75 9.93
CA VAL A 62 31.97 14.14 10.85
C VAL A 62 32.73 12.92 11.36
N LEU A 63 32.05 11.84 11.75
CA LEU A 63 32.71 10.60 12.16
C LEU A 63 33.53 9.99 11.01
N ALA A 64 32.95 9.92 9.80
CA ALA A 64 33.59 9.30 8.64
C ALA A 64 34.85 10.05 8.18
N THR A 65 34.78 11.38 8.07
CA THR A 65 35.91 12.24 7.66
C THR A 65 37.08 12.22 8.67
N ASN A 66 36.84 11.81 9.92
CA ASN A 66 37.86 11.75 10.96
C ASN A 66 38.57 10.40 11.10
N LEU A 67 38.19 9.38 10.30
CA LEU A 67 38.78 8.04 10.40
C LEU A 67 40.27 8.01 10.05
N TRP A 68 40.72 8.84 9.11
CA TRP A 68 42.11 8.84 8.63
C TRP A 68 42.87 10.05 9.17
N ASP A 69 44.12 9.82 9.57
CA ASP A 69 45.02 10.88 10.02
C ASP A 69 45.85 11.43 8.88
N ARG A 70 45.69 12.72 8.57
CA ARG A 70 46.43 13.41 7.51
C ARG A 70 47.02 14.71 8.06
N LYS A 71 48.29 14.97 7.72
CA LYS A 71 48.98 16.22 8.03
C LYS A 71 48.32 17.35 7.23
N LEU A 72 47.92 18.40 7.92
CA LEU A 72 47.05 19.45 7.38
C LEU A 72 47.79 20.34 6.37
N HIS A 73 47.17 20.59 5.22
CA HIS A 73 47.47 21.72 4.36
C HIS A 73 46.26 22.66 4.34
N TRP A 74 46.36 23.77 5.10
CA TRP A 74 45.61 25.03 4.90
C TRP A 74 44.08 25.11 5.19
N ASP A 75 43.48 24.35 6.12
CA ASP A 75 42.04 24.54 6.48
C ASP A 75 41.73 25.95 7.08
N PRO A 76 40.82 26.75 6.47
CA PRO A 76 40.42 28.07 6.96
C PRO A 76 39.72 28.05 8.33
N TYR A 77 38.89 27.03 8.59
CA TYR A 77 38.14 26.94 9.85
C TYR A 77 39.06 26.57 11.00
N ALA A 78 39.94 25.60 10.77
CA ALA A 78 40.99 25.25 11.71
C ALA A 78 41.87 26.47 12.03
N ARG A 79 42.23 27.33 11.06
CA ARG A 79 43.01 28.55 11.31
C ARG A 79 42.29 29.60 12.16
N ARG A 80 40.98 29.78 11.96
CA ARG A 80 40.18 30.74 12.76
C ARG A 80 39.97 30.29 14.21
N CYS A 81 39.96 28.97 14.45
CA CYS A 81 39.74 28.39 15.78
C CYS A 81 40.99 27.64 16.33
N SER A 82 42.18 27.90 15.79
CA SER A 82 43.39 27.03 15.83
C SER A 82 44.08 26.80 17.18
N ARG A 83 43.53 27.27 18.31
CA ARG A 83 44.23 27.19 19.59
C ARG A 83 44.05 25.86 20.34
N VAL A 84 43.35 24.86 19.77
CA VAL A 84 43.11 23.57 20.45
C VAL A 84 43.84 22.41 19.76
N PRO A 85 44.90 21.83 20.35
CA PRO A 85 45.56 20.66 19.80
C PRO A 85 44.64 19.44 19.91
N VAL A 86 44.21 18.90 18.77
CA VAL A 86 43.40 17.67 18.73
C VAL A 86 44.34 16.47 18.62
N GLN A 87 44.64 15.83 19.75
CA GLN A 87 45.47 14.62 19.79
C GLN A 87 44.62 13.39 19.48
N ARG A 88 44.91 12.70 18.37
CA ARG A 88 44.21 11.46 17.99
C ARG A 88 44.92 10.26 18.61
N THR A 89 44.18 9.45 19.36
CA THR A 89 44.69 8.20 19.93
C THR A 89 44.18 7.00 19.11
N PRO A 90 44.93 5.90 18.99
CA PRO A 90 44.48 4.69 18.29
C PRO A 90 43.15 4.13 18.86
N ARG A 91 42.92 4.29 20.17
CA ARG A 91 41.65 3.93 20.84
C ARG A 91 40.49 4.80 20.37
N ALA A 92 40.69 6.11 20.19
CA ALA A 92 39.65 6.99 19.67
C ALA A 92 39.30 6.64 18.22
N VAL A 93 40.29 6.29 17.38
CA VAL A 93 40.05 5.84 16.00
C VAL A 93 39.27 4.52 15.97
N ALA A 94 39.64 3.54 16.80
CA ALA A 94 38.87 2.30 16.96
C ALA A 94 37.42 2.59 17.39
N ALA A 95 37.21 3.55 18.29
CA ALA A 95 35.89 3.99 18.73
C ALA A 95 35.07 4.66 17.61
N MET A 96 35.70 5.42 16.71
CA MET A 96 35.03 6.02 15.55
C MET A 96 34.54 4.95 14.56
N TYR A 97 35.36 3.93 14.29
CA TYR A 97 34.95 2.77 13.48
C TYR A 97 33.76 2.03 14.13
N LEU A 98 33.83 1.75 15.43
CA LEU A 98 32.72 1.12 16.17
C LEU A 98 31.47 1.98 16.24
N ALA A 99 31.60 3.31 16.38
CA ALA A 99 30.48 4.24 16.37
C ALA A 99 29.73 4.21 15.04
N LEU A 100 30.44 4.29 13.91
CA LEU A 100 29.84 4.18 12.58
C LEU A 100 29.21 2.80 12.38
N PHE A 101 29.88 1.74 12.84
CA PHE A 101 29.32 0.40 12.82
C PHE A 101 28.01 0.31 13.60
N PHE A 102 27.94 0.81 14.82
CA PHE A 102 26.72 0.81 15.64
C PHE A 102 25.59 1.63 15.01
N ILE A 103 25.89 2.80 14.45
CA ILE A 103 24.89 3.62 13.75
C ILE A 103 24.17 2.81 12.67
N GLN A 104 24.91 1.98 11.92
CA GLN A 104 24.35 1.17 10.84
C GLN A 104 23.80 -0.19 11.31
N ALA A 105 24.44 -0.86 12.28
CA ALA A 105 24.17 -2.25 12.64
C ALA A 105 23.13 -2.43 13.75
N VAL A 106 22.95 -1.47 14.67
CA VAL A 106 21.99 -1.62 15.79
C VAL A 106 20.56 -1.91 15.31
N PRO A 107 20.01 -1.24 14.28
CA PRO A 107 18.69 -1.59 13.75
C PRO A 107 18.59 -3.03 13.23
N ASP A 108 19.67 -3.56 12.66
CA ASP A 108 19.76 -4.94 12.18
C ASP A 108 19.81 -5.94 13.34
N ILE A 109 20.59 -5.64 14.39
CA ILE A 109 20.66 -6.46 15.61
C ILE A 109 19.27 -6.55 16.26
N LEU A 110 18.55 -5.43 16.39
CA LEU A 110 17.18 -5.43 16.94
C LEU A 110 16.20 -6.24 16.08
N ALA A 111 16.38 -6.23 14.75
CA ALA A 111 15.56 -7.05 13.86
C ALA A 111 15.87 -8.56 14.01
N ILE A 112 17.14 -8.92 14.20
CA ILE A 112 17.57 -10.30 14.45
C ILE A 112 17.00 -10.80 15.79
N ILE A 113 17.13 -10.02 16.87
CA ILE A 113 16.60 -10.40 18.20
C ILE A 113 15.08 -10.65 18.15
N ARG A 114 14.33 -9.76 17.51
CA ARG A 114 12.87 -9.90 17.38
C ARG A 114 12.44 -11.12 16.54
N SER A 115 13.28 -11.57 15.61
CA SER A 115 12.96 -12.67 14.71
C SER A 115 13.47 -14.03 15.19
N LEU A 116 14.47 -14.06 16.08
CA LEU A 116 15.01 -15.28 16.70
C LEU A 116 13.93 -16.07 17.47
N MET A 117 12.85 -15.41 17.88
CA MET A 117 11.75 -16.04 18.61
C MET A 117 10.90 -16.97 17.74
N TRP A 118 10.85 -16.81 16.40
CA TRP A 118 9.89 -17.51 15.51
C TRP A 118 10.47 -17.87 14.13
N ALA A 119 11.67 -18.44 14.03
CA ALA A 119 12.32 -18.67 12.74
C ALA A 119 12.20 -20.12 12.22
N ARG A 120 11.71 -20.26 10.98
CA ARG A 120 11.97 -21.39 10.05
C ARG A 120 12.70 -20.90 8.79
N THR A 121 13.34 -21.83 8.07
CA THR A 121 14.23 -21.58 6.91
C THR A 121 13.57 -20.88 5.73
N CYS A 122 14.36 -20.12 4.95
CA CYS A 122 13.92 -19.39 3.76
C CYS A 122 15.09 -19.15 2.79
N HIS A 123 14.82 -19.09 1.49
CA HIS A 123 15.82 -18.85 0.45
C HIS A 123 16.28 -17.39 0.35
N LEU A 124 17.58 -17.23 0.05
CA LEU A 124 18.34 -15.99 0.02
C LEU A 124 18.19 -15.27 -1.34
N ARG A 125 17.97 -13.94 -1.37
CA ARG A 125 18.17 -13.15 -2.59
C ARG A 125 19.09 -11.95 -2.34
N ARG A 126 20.21 -11.91 -3.07
CA ARG A 126 21.42 -11.10 -2.81
C ARG A 126 21.26 -9.58 -2.97
N TRP A 127 20.26 -9.10 -3.70
CA TRP A 127 20.14 -7.67 -4.06
C TRP A 127 19.87 -6.73 -2.87
N LYS A 128 19.29 -7.24 -1.78
CA LYS A 128 18.86 -6.42 -0.63
C LYS A 128 20.01 -5.98 0.29
N THR A 129 21.20 -6.55 0.16
CA THR A 129 22.39 -6.21 0.97
C THR A 129 23.37 -5.28 0.26
N LEU A 130 23.23 -5.12 -1.06
CA LEU A 130 24.15 -4.36 -1.91
C LEU A 130 24.23 -2.87 -1.50
N ARG A 131 23.11 -2.30 -1.03
CA ARG A 131 23.09 -0.93 -0.51
C ARG A 131 23.96 -0.75 0.73
N ALA A 132 23.89 -1.70 1.66
CA ALA A 132 24.68 -1.66 2.89
C ALA A 132 26.17 -1.83 2.57
N PHE A 133 26.50 -2.67 1.59
CA PHE A 133 27.85 -2.81 1.06
C PHE A 133 28.38 -1.48 0.50
N GLY A 134 27.65 -0.86 -0.43
CA GLY A 134 28.08 0.39 -1.07
C GLY A 134 28.18 1.57 -0.09
N LEU A 135 27.23 1.72 0.84
CA LEU A 135 27.29 2.74 1.88
C LEU A 135 28.48 2.54 2.82
N SER A 136 28.76 1.29 3.22
CA SER A 136 29.92 0.98 4.07
C SER A 136 31.23 1.25 3.35
N LEU A 137 31.30 0.94 2.05
CA LEU A 137 32.46 1.24 1.23
C LEU A 137 32.69 2.76 1.20
N LEU A 138 31.68 3.57 0.86
CA LEU A 138 31.83 5.02 0.86
C LEU A 138 32.23 5.58 2.23
N VAL A 139 31.52 5.19 3.30
CA VAL A 139 31.74 5.73 4.66
C VAL A 139 33.10 5.36 5.23
N PHE A 140 33.57 4.12 5.05
CA PHE A 140 34.81 3.66 5.65
C PHE A 140 36.05 3.88 4.76
N THR A 141 35.92 4.05 3.44
CA THR A 141 37.07 4.18 2.55
C THR A 141 37.12 5.45 1.73
N VAL A 142 35.99 6.03 1.31
CA VAL A 142 35.96 7.22 0.43
C VAL A 142 35.81 8.51 1.24
N PHE A 143 34.83 8.59 2.15
CA PHE A 143 34.58 9.77 2.98
C PHE A 143 35.78 10.22 3.83
N PRO A 144 36.64 9.32 4.37
CA PRO A 144 37.86 9.75 5.06
C PRO A 144 38.88 10.48 4.18
N GLN A 145 38.73 10.42 2.84
CA GLN A 145 39.59 11.09 1.86
C GLN A 145 39.04 12.46 1.43
N LEU A 146 37.80 12.77 1.82
CA LEU A 146 37.01 13.89 1.35
C LEU A 146 36.68 14.86 2.50
N ASP A 147 36.34 16.08 2.10
CA ASP A 147 35.78 17.08 3.01
C ASP A 147 34.30 16.86 3.30
N LEU A 148 33.80 17.53 4.34
CA LEU A 148 32.38 17.51 4.69
C LEU A 148 31.48 17.94 3.52
N TYR A 149 31.85 19.00 2.80
CA TYR A 149 31.09 19.46 1.62
C TYR A 149 31.03 18.41 0.52
N ARG A 150 32.19 17.84 0.16
CA ARG A 150 32.29 16.85 -0.93
C ARG A 150 31.55 15.57 -0.58
N CYS A 151 31.66 15.10 0.67
CA CYS A 151 30.88 13.96 1.16
C CYS A 151 29.38 14.21 1.05
N LEU A 152 28.91 15.41 1.42
CA LEU A 152 27.50 15.76 1.34
C LEU A 152 27.00 15.82 -0.10
N CYS A 153 27.76 16.47 -0.99
CA CYS A 153 27.41 16.55 -2.41
C CYS A 153 27.40 15.17 -3.08
N LEU A 154 28.35 14.29 -2.71
CA LEU A 154 28.40 12.92 -3.20
C LEU A 154 27.17 12.10 -2.79
N CYS A 155 26.58 12.37 -1.62
CA CYS A 155 25.33 11.72 -1.20
C CYS A 155 24.14 12.08 -2.10
N ALA A 156 24.15 13.27 -2.73
CA ALA A 156 23.13 13.67 -3.68
C ALA A 156 23.18 12.83 -4.98
N CYS A 157 24.30 12.16 -5.24
CA CYS A 157 24.54 11.35 -6.44
C CYS A 157 24.19 9.86 -6.27
N PHE A 158 23.55 9.45 -5.17
CA PHE A 158 23.07 8.08 -5.02
C PHE A 158 22.06 7.57 -6.08
N PRO A 159 21.20 8.40 -6.71
CA PRO A 159 20.21 7.92 -7.68
C PRO A 159 20.71 7.88 -9.14
N ILE A 160 21.92 7.36 -9.41
CA ILE A 160 22.46 7.20 -10.77
C ILE A 160 21.64 6.20 -11.62
N ILE A 161 21.33 5.02 -11.06
CA ILE A 161 20.61 3.95 -11.77
C ILE A 161 19.16 4.33 -12.05
N THR A 162 18.51 5.04 -11.12
CA THR A 162 17.15 5.56 -11.38
C THR A 162 17.16 6.56 -12.53
N ALA A 163 18.23 7.36 -12.63
CA ALA A 163 18.40 8.28 -13.74
C ALA A 163 18.62 7.57 -15.06
N LEU A 164 19.45 6.53 -15.06
CA LEU A 164 19.69 5.66 -16.21
C LEU A 164 18.42 4.95 -16.66
N GLN A 165 17.66 4.35 -15.75
CA GLN A 165 16.43 3.63 -16.09
C GLN A 165 15.38 4.57 -16.68
N ARG A 166 15.24 5.79 -16.16
CA ARG A 166 14.32 6.77 -16.74
C ARG A 166 14.75 7.19 -18.14
N LEU A 167 16.05 7.39 -18.36
CA LEU A 167 16.61 7.67 -19.67
C LEU A 167 16.31 6.52 -20.65
N LEU A 168 16.62 5.27 -20.28
CA LEU A 168 16.37 4.09 -21.10
C LEU A 168 14.88 3.88 -21.40
N SER A 169 14.00 4.11 -20.42
CA SER A 169 12.55 4.01 -20.60
C SER A 169 12.03 5.04 -21.61
N THR A 170 12.49 6.30 -21.53
CA THR A 170 12.10 7.32 -22.50
C THR A 170 12.68 7.01 -23.88
N ILE A 171 13.94 6.56 -23.98
CA ILE A 171 14.56 6.13 -25.24
C ILE A 171 13.74 4.99 -25.87
N SER A 172 13.44 3.93 -25.11
CA SER A 172 12.63 2.81 -25.59
C SER A 172 11.26 3.28 -26.09
N SER A 173 10.62 4.22 -25.39
CA SER A 173 9.33 4.78 -25.82
C SER A 173 9.41 5.61 -27.11
N THR A 174 10.56 6.21 -27.40
CA THR A 174 10.82 6.98 -28.63
C THR A 174 10.98 6.05 -29.84
N PHE A 175 11.54 4.85 -29.65
CA PHE A 175 11.84 3.88 -30.72
C PHE A 175 10.74 2.83 -30.95
N LYS A 176 9.58 2.90 -30.28
CA LYS A 176 8.46 1.97 -30.54
C LYS A 176 7.98 2.09 -32.01
N PRO A 177 7.84 0.96 -32.74
CA PRO A 177 7.34 0.97 -34.12
C PRO A 177 5.90 1.47 -34.18
N GLY A 178 5.52 2.13 -35.29
CA GLY A 178 4.15 2.64 -35.51
C GLY A 178 3.88 4.10 -35.13
N ARG A 179 4.82 4.83 -34.51
CA ARG A 179 4.63 6.26 -34.15
C ARG A 179 5.04 7.23 -35.28
N PRO A 180 4.28 8.33 -35.52
CA PRO A 180 4.59 9.32 -36.55
C PRO A 180 5.87 10.11 -36.22
N PHE A 181 6.55 10.62 -37.26
CA PHE A 181 7.86 11.28 -37.16
C PHE A 181 7.86 12.51 -36.23
N GLY A 182 6.82 13.35 -36.28
CA GLY A 182 6.70 14.53 -35.40
C GLY A 182 6.66 14.17 -33.92
N THR A 183 5.95 13.09 -33.56
CA THR A 183 5.93 12.57 -32.18
C THR A 183 7.29 12.03 -31.75
N ARG A 184 8.06 11.41 -32.66
CA ARG A 184 9.44 10.95 -32.36
C ARG A 184 10.38 12.11 -32.06
N ILE A 185 10.30 13.21 -32.83
CA ILE A 185 11.09 14.43 -32.57
C ILE A 185 10.74 15.02 -31.20
N PHE A 186 9.44 15.14 -30.89
CA PHE A 186 9.00 15.66 -29.60
C PHE A 186 9.47 14.79 -28.42
N LEU A 187 9.32 13.46 -28.52
CA LEU A 187 9.83 12.56 -27.49
C LEU A 187 11.37 12.59 -27.39
N SER A 188 12.08 12.71 -28.52
CA SER A 188 13.53 12.88 -28.53
C SER A 188 13.96 14.16 -27.79
N ALA A 189 13.30 15.29 -28.05
CA ALA A 189 13.53 16.53 -27.29
C ALA A 189 13.25 16.34 -25.78
N ALA A 190 12.23 15.56 -25.42
CA ALA A 190 11.92 15.22 -24.02
C ALA A 190 12.95 14.26 -23.37
N THR A 191 13.76 13.54 -24.14
CA THR A 191 14.86 12.71 -23.58
C THR A 191 16.07 13.53 -23.13
N LEU A 192 16.30 14.70 -23.75
CA LEU A 192 17.50 15.50 -23.56
C LEU A 192 17.70 15.98 -22.10
N PRO A 193 16.66 16.46 -21.38
CA PRO A 193 16.77 16.76 -19.96
C PRO A 193 17.13 15.54 -19.10
N HIS A 194 16.60 14.35 -19.43
CA HIS A 194 16.93 13.11 -18.71
C HIS A 194 18.37 12.65 -18.96
N LEU A 195 18.88 12.85 -20.18
CA LEU A 195 20.27 12.60 -20.54
C LEU A 195 21.21 13.52 -19.76
N ILE A 196 20.95 14.82 -19.76
CA ILE A 196 21.74 15.80 -18.99
C ILE A 196 21.77 15.43 -17.51
N LEU A 197 20.61 15.06 -16.95
CA LEU A 197 20.48 14.68 -15.55
C LEU A 197 21.28 13.41 -15.21
N PHE A 198 21.27 12.42 -16.11
CA PHE A 198 22.09 11.21 -15.97
C PHE A 198 23.57 11.52 -16.06
N LEU A 199 24.02 12.28 -17.08
CA LEU A 199 25.41 12.65 -17.27
C LEU A 199 25.95 13.46 -16.08
N ALA A 200 25.16 14.40 -15.56
CA ALA A 200 25.51 15.16 -14.37
C ALA A 200 25.75 14.25 -13.16
N LEU A 201 24.89 13.27 -12.89
CA LEU A 201 25.09 12.32 -11.79
C LEU A 201 26.24 11.34 -12.04
N PHE A 202 26.36 10.84 -13.27
CA PHE A 202 27.41 9.91 -13.67
C PHE A 202 28.80 10.57 -13.57
N SER A 203 28.91 11.88 -13.77
CA SER A 203 30.16 12.63 -13.58
C SER A 203 30.78 12.48 -12.19
N ALA A 204 29.98 12.23 -11.15
CA ALA A 204 30.48 11.99 -9.79
C ALA A 204 31.38 10.75 -9.65
N THR A 205 31.33 9.83 -10.63
CA THR A 205 32.13 8.60 -10.61
C THR A 205 33.57 8.78 -11.11
N TYR A 206 33.80 9.74 -12.01
CA TYR A 206 35.09 9.88 -12.71
C TYR A 206 35.69 11.29 -12.61
N LEU A 207 34.90 12.33 -12.39
CA LEU A 207 35.38 13.71 -12.55
C LEU A 207 36.50 14.07 -11.57
N TRP A 208 36.42 13.62 -10.32
CA TRP A 208 37.51 13.85 -9.37
C TRP A 208 38.77 13.06 -9.69
N ASN A 209 38.66 11.92 -10.37
CA ASN A 209 39.84 11.19 -10.87
C ASN A 209 40.50 11.94 -12.04
N VAL A 210 39.68 12.51 -12.94
CA VAL A 210 40.15 13.33 -14.06
C VAL A 210 40.79 14.64 -13.60
N MET A 211 40.32 15.23 -12.50
CA MET A 211 40.86 16.47 -11.93
C MET A 211 42.15 16.28 -11.09
N GLU A 212 42.91 15.20 -11.32
CA GLU A 212 44.19 14.87 -10.65
C GLU A 212 44.14 14.89 -9.11
N THR A 213 43.02 14.49 -8.50
CA THR A 213 42.94 14.40 -7.04
C THR A 213 43.49 13.05 -6.55
N PRO A 214 44.32 12.99 -5.48
CA PRO A 214 44.99 11.78 -5.04
C PRO A 214 44.03 10.85 -4.29
N PHE A 215 43.15 10.16 -5.02
CA PHE A 215 42.28 9.12 -4.45
C PHE A 215 43.04 7.80 -4.31
N GLN A 216 43.07 7.27 -3.08
CA GLN A 216 43.47 5.90 -2.84
C GLN A 216 42.30 4.97 -3.15
N GLY A 217 42.39 4.24 -4.27
CA GLY A 217 41.36 3.30 -4.71
C GLY A 217 40.34 3.92 -5.67
N VAL A 218 40.80 4.29 -6.86
CA VAL A 218 40.00 4.92 -7.93
C VAL A 218 38.68 4.19 -8.22
N TRP A 219 38.71 2.85 -8.23
CA TRP A 219 37.53 2.03 -8.53
C TRP A 219 36.53 1.93 -7.38
N VAL A 220 36.94 2.25 -6.15
CA VAL A 220 36.11 2.10 -4.94
C VAL A 220 34.94 3.09 -4.95
N LEU A 221 35.16 4.30 -5.45
CA LEU A 221 34.14 5.34 -5.61
C LEU A 221 33.01 4.93 -6.56
N PRO A 222 33.26 4.56 -7.85
CA PRO A 222 32.22 4.11 -8.76
C PRO A 222 31.53 2.85 -8.25
N PHE A 223 32.26 1.85 -7.77
CA PHE A 223 31.64 0.63 -7.23
C PHE A 223 30.72 0.93 -6.04
N GLY A 224 31.13 1.82 -5.13
CA GLY A 224 30.30 2.26 -4.01
C GLY A 224 29.01 2.95 -4.47
N LEU A 225 29.11 3.91 -5.39
CA LEU A 225 27.96 4.64 -5.92
C LEU A 225 26.97 3.73 -6.66
N PHE A 226 27.45 2.84 -7.52
CA PHE A 226 26.60 1.88 -8.23
C PHE A 226 25.93 0.89 -7.27
N ALA A 227 26.66 0.35 -6.29
CA ALA A 227 26.11 -0.56 -5.30
C ALA A 227 25.00 0.10 -4.46
N ILE A 228 25.18 1.37 -4.07
CA ILE A 228 24.13 2.15 -3.38
C ILE A 228 22.91 2.34 -4.28
N SER A 229 23.14 2.71 -5.54
CA SER A 229 22.07 3.03 -6.48
C SER A 229 21.22 1.80 -6.85
N ILE A 230 21.87 0.68 -7.18
CA ILE A 230 21.18 -0.60 -7.42
C ILE A 230 20.48 -1.07 -6.14
N GLY A 231 21.16 -0.97 -5.00
CA GLY A 231 20.63 -1.38 -3.71
C GLY A 231 19.47 -0.51 -3.19
N PHE A 232 19.26 0.69 -3.74
CA PHE A 232 18.09 1.53 -3.47
C PHE A 232 16.93 1.18 -4.41
N TRP A 233 16.55 -0.10 -4.45
CA TRP A 233 15.51 -0.62 -5.34
C TRP A 233 14.15 0.02 -5.15
N GLU A 234 13.86 0.54 -3.96
CA GLU A 234 12.64 1.30 -3.70
C GLU A 234 12.52 2.54 -4.61
N SER A 235 13.64 3.06 -5.11
CA SER A 235 13.68 4.26 -5.96
C SER A 235 13.39 4.01 -7.44
N TRP A 236 13.63 2.80 -7.95
CA TRP A 236 13.55 2.51 -9.39
C TRP A 236 12.55 1.40 -9.76
N VAL A 237 12.07 0.60 -8.78
CA VAL A 237 10.99 -0.36 -9.03
C VAL A 237 9.67 0.38 -9.32
N THR A 238 9.17 0.26 -10.55
CA THR A 238 7.93 0.86 -11.04
C THR A 238 6.81 -0.19 -11.17
N PRO A 239 5.54 0.21 -11.38
CA PRO A 239 4.43 -0.72 -11.64
C PRO A 239 4.62 -1.60 -12.88
N GLN A 240 5.49 -1.23 -13.82
CA GLN A 240 5.83 -2.04 -14.99
C GLN A 240 6.55 -3.35 -14.63
N HIS A 241 6.99 -3.52 -13.38
CA HIS A 241 7.72 -4.70 -12.93
C HIS A 241 6.81 -5.81 -12.38
N THR A 242 5.48 -5.68 -12.53
CA THR A 242 4.48 -6.66 -12.08
C THR A 242 4.67 -8.04 -12.69
N SER A 243 5.20 -8.18 -13.91
CA SER A 243 5.41 -9.49 -14.56
C SER A 243 6.88 -9.88 -14.71
N THR A 244 7.80 -9.11 -14.11
CA THR A 244 9.26 -9.27 -14.32
C THR A 244 9.94 -10.05 -13.19
N VAL A 245 11.23 -10.33 -13.36
CA VAL A 245 12.14 -10.90 -12.35
C VAL A 245 12.14 -10.12 -11.01
N PHE A 246 11.66 -8.86 -11.02
CA PHE A 246 11.55 -7.96 -9.87
C PHE A 246 10.15 -7.92 -9.22
N HIS A 247 9.22 -8.80 -9.60
CA HIS A 247 7.86 -8.87 -9.06
C HIS A 247 7.83 -8.92 -7.51
N GLU A 248 8.71 -9.72 -6.90
CA GLU A 248 8.86 -9.79 -5.43
C GLU A 248 9.20 -8.44 -4.78
N LEU A 249 10.05 -7.63 -5.42
CA LEU A 249 10.39 -6.30 -4.91
C LEU A 249 9.24 -5.32 -5.13
N TYR A 250 8.51 -5.47 -6.23
CA TYR A 250 7.27 -4.74 -6.47
C TYR A 250 6.25 -5.04 -5.36
N GLN A 251 5.92 -6.31 -5.10
CA GLN A 251 4.96 -6.68 -4.05
C GLN A 251 5.34 -6.13 -2.67
N VAL A 252 6.64 -6.12 -2.33
CA VAL A 252 7.14 -5.58 -1.05
C VAL A 252 7.09 -4.05 -1.02
N LYS A 253 7.46 -3.36 -2.11
CA LYS A 253 7.35 -1.89 -2.19
C LYS A 253 5.90 -1.44 -2.06
N TYR A 254 5.00 -2.12 -2.77
CA TYR A 254 3.61 -1.71 -2.89
C TYR A 254 2.69 -2.28 -1.80
N GLY A 255 3.25 -2.89 -0.76
CA GLY A 255 2.46 -3.35 0.40
C GLY A 255 1.61 -4.59 0.18
N LEU A 256 1.53 -5.09 -1.07
CA LEU A 256 0.83 -6.32 -1.46
C LEU A 256 1.36 -7.56 -0.73
N ARG A 257 2.64 -7.54 -0.33
CA ARG A 257 3.25 -8.60 0.46
C ARG A 257 4.08 -8.06 1.61
N LYS A 258 3.72 -8.45 2.84
CA LYS A 258 4.57 -8.21 4.01
C LYS A 258 5.80 -9.10 3.92
N MET A 259 6.99 -8.51 4.13
CA MET A 259 8.20 -9.32 4.23
C MET A 259 8.11 -10.28 5.42
N ASN A 260 8.23 -11.58 5.14
CA ASN A 260 8.30 -12.65 6.13
C ASN A 260 9.38 -12.37 7.18
N ILE A 261 9.12 -12.80 8.41
CA ILE A 261 10.02 -12.56 9.54
C ILE A 261 11.39 -13.20 9.32
N SER A 262 11.43 -14.42 8.75
CA SER A 262 12.67 -15.11 8.36
C SER A 262 13.47 -14.35 7.31
N THR A 263 12.82 -13.78 6.30
CA THR A 263 13.50 -13.01 5.26
C THR A 263 14.13 -11.73 5.83
N ARG A 264 13.44 -11.06 6.77
CA ARG A 264 14.01 -9.88 7.46
C ARG A 264 15.23 -10.26 8.29
N MET A 265 15.17 -11.37 9.01
CA MET A 265 16.30 -11.89 9.80
C MET A 265 17.52 -12.15 8.93
N VAL A 266 17.35 -12.89 7.84
CA VAL A 266 18.42 -13.23 6.90
C VAL A 266 19.06 -11.97 6.32
N ILE A 267 18.25 -11.00 5.90
CA ILE A 267 18.77 -9.72 5.37
C ILE A 267 19.55 -8.97 6.44
N ALA A 268 19.05 -8.90 7.67
CA ALA A 268 19.73 -8.24 8.77
C ALA A 268 21.09 -8.90 9.09
N ILE A 269 21.16 -10.25 9.11
CA ILE A 269 22.40 -11.01 9.30
C ILE A 269 23.39 -10.70 8.17
N CYS A 270 22.95 -10.79 6.90
CA CYS A 270 23.84 -10.52 5.78
C CYS A 270 24.33 -9.07 5.77
N ARG A 271 23.47 -8.09 6.10
CA ARG A 271 23.89 -6.68 6.22
C ARG A 271 24.93 -6.54 7.32
N PHE A 272 24.69 -7.10 8.51
CA PHE A 272 25.63 -7.07 9.62
C PHE A 272 27.01 -7.61 9.22
N ILE A 273 27.05 -8.80 8.59
CA ILE A 273 28.30 -9.43 8.12
C ILE A 273 29.00 -8.53 7.09
N VAL A 274 28.26 -7.98 6.13
CA VAL A 274 28.81 -7.09 5.10
C VAL A 274 29.44 -5.84 5.70
N VAL A 275 28.74 -5.15 6.62
CA VAL A 275 29.26 -3.93 7.25
C VAL A 275 30.50 -4.27 8.10
N MET A 276 30.47 -5.37 8.86
CA MET A 276 31.61 -5.84 9.64
C MET A 276 32.83 -6.14 8.78
N SER A 277 32.67 -6.88 7.69
CA SER A 277 33.76 -7.25 6.78
C SER A 277 34.41 -6.02 6.15
N VAL A 278 33.60 -5.06 5.67
CA VAL A 278 34.11 -3.80 5.09
C VAL A 278 34.82 -2.94 6.14
N MET A 279 34.29 -2.88 7.37
CA MET A 279 34.92 -2.16 8.47
C MET A 279 36.29 -2.76 8.82
N ILE A 280 36.38 -4.09 8.99
CA ILE A 280 37.64 -4.79 9.30
C ILE A 280 38.66 -4.58 8.18
N TYR A 281 38.23 -4.69 6.92
CA TYR A 281 39.09 -4.44 5.76
C TYR A 281 39.64 -3.01 5.76
N SER A 282 38.79 -2.00 5.98
CA SER A 282 39.24 -0.59 6.05
C SER A 282 40.13 -0.30 7.26
N ALA A 283 39.92 -0.99 8.39
CA ALA A 283 40.73 -0.82 9.59
C ALA A 283 42.12 -1.47 9.49
N LYS A 284 42.33 -2.41 8.54
CA LYS A 284 43.59 -3.13 8.34
C LYS A 284 44.74 -2.14 8.11
N GLY A 285 45.82 -2.30 8.87
CA GLY A 285 46.99 -1.42 8.82
C GLY A 285 46.85 -0.10 9.60
N ARG A 286 45.67 0.23 10.14
CA ARG A 286 45.43 1.47 10.92
C ARG A 286 45.15 1.22 12.39
N VAL A 287 44.36 0.19 12.70
CA VAL A 287 43.94 -0.16 14.06
C VAL A 287 44.23 -1.63 14.31
N LYS A 288 44.92 -1.93 15.41
CA LYS A 288 45.16 -3.33 15.84
C LYS A 288 43.83 -3.96 16.34
N PRO A 289 43.49 -5.20 15.95
CA PRO A 289 42.18 -5.80 16.27
C PRO A 289 41.79 -5.80 17.76
N TYR A 290 42.74 -6.04 18.67
CA TYR A 290 42.47 -6.06 20.12
C TYR A 290 41.99 -4.69 20.66
N LEU A 291 42.28 -3.59 19.97
CA LEU A 291 41.82 -2.25 20.40
C LEU A 291 40.31 -2.13 20.31
N PHE A 292 39.65 -2.83 19.37
CA PHE A 292 38.19 -2.84 19.28
C PHE A 292 37.57 -3.47 20.53
N PHE A 293 38.10 -4.63 20.96
CA PHE A 293 37.65 -5.30 22.17
C PHE A 293 37.92 -4.47 23.42
N ASN A 294 39.10 -3.85 23.51
CA ASN A 294 39.46 -2.97 24.63
C ASN A 294 38.52 -1.76 24.73
N VAL A 295 38.21 -1.11 23.61
CA VAL A 295 37.26 0.02 23.59
C VAL A 295 35.85 -0.39 24.02
N LEU A 296 35.42 -1.63 23.69
CA LEU A 296 34.11 -2.14 24.07
C LEU A 296 34.01 -2.51 25.55
N THR A 297 35.11 -3.02 26.13
CA THR A 297 35.16 -3.49 27.52
C THR A 297 35.55 -2.41 28.53
N SER A 298 36.30 -1.38 28.11
CA SER A 298 36.71 -0.27 28.99
C SER A 298 35.71 0.88 28.93
N TYR A 299 34.76 0.91 29.88
CA TYR A 299 33.75 1.96 29.97
C TYR A 299 34.06 2.95 31.10
N SER A 300 34.26 4.22 30.75
CA SER A 300 34.23 5.34 31.71
C SER A 300 33.90 6.65 31.00
N PHE A 301 33.02 7.47 31.57
CA PHE A 301 32.65 8.78 31.01
C PHE A 301 33.82 9.74 30.86
N SER A 302 34.92 9.52 31.60
CA SER A 302 36.15 10.30 31.46
C SER A 302 36.90 9.99 30.17
N PHE A 303 36.68 8.81 29.57
CA PHE A 303 37.41 8.41 28.37
C PHE A 303 36.79 8.94 27.09
N ARG A 304 37.66 9.38 26.17
CA ARG A 304 37.26 9.93 24.86
C ARG A 304 36.51 8.90 24.00
N HIS A 305 36.94 7.64 24.00
CA HIS A 305 36.29 6.57 23.23
C HIS A 305 34.87 6.29 23.71
N THR A 306 34.63 6.29 25.02
CA THR A 306 33.30 6.11 25.60
C THR A 306 32.35 7.24 25.20
N ARG A 307 32.83 8.50 25.17
CA ARG A 307 32.02 9.65 24.71
C ARG A 307 31.65 9.57 23.23
N ILE A 308 32.54 9.07 22.37
CA ILE A 308 32.25 8.83 20.95
C ILE A 308 31.16 7.76 20.80
N LEU A 309 31.27 6.65 21.54
CA LEU A 309 30.26 5.59 21.50
C LEU A 309 28.90 6.08 22.04
N LEU A 310 28.89 6.90 23.10
CA LEU A 310 27.67 7.51 23.61
C LEU A 310 27.01 8.44 22.58
N ALA A 311 27.80 9.23 21.85
CA ALA A 311 27.29 10.06 20.76
C ALA A 311 26.68 9.21 19.63
N ALA A 312 27.29 8.05 19.32
CA ALA A 312 26.75 7.10 18.35
C ALA A 312 25.40 6.52 18.81
N VAL A 313 25.26 6.15 20.08
CA VAL A 313 23.98 5.75 20.67
C VAL A 313 22.95 6.88 20.56
N GLY A 314 23.35 8.13 20.81
CA GLY A 314 22.52 9.31 20.58
C GLY A 314 22.01 9.40 19.14
N VAL A 315 22.87 9.23 18.13
CA VAL A 315 22.48 9.21 16.71
C VAL A 315 21.53 8.04 16.40
N VAL A 316 21.76 6.86 16.97
CA VAL A 316 20.86 5.70 16.81
C VAL A 316 19.48 5.99 17.40
N THR A 317 19.40 6.56 18.61
CA THR A 317 18.13 6.93 19.24
C THR A 317 17.40 8.00 18.43
N LEU A 318 18.12 9.00 17.92
CA LEU A 318 17.56 10.02 17.02
C LEU A 318 16.97 9.37 15.77
N ASN A 319 17.71 8.47 15.10
CA ASN A 319 17.23 7.75 13.93
C ASN A 319 15.97 6.92 14.20
N TYR A 320 15.91 6.26 15.37
CA TYR A 320 14.72 5.52 15.79
C TYR A 320 13.51 6.46 16.01
N SER A 321 13.71 7.56 16.72
CA SER A 321 12.68 8.57 16.97
C SER A 321 12.17 9.24 15.69
N LEU A 322 13.06 9.56 14.74
CA LEU A 322 12.70 10.10 13.43
C LEU A 322 11.80 9.13 12.66
N ARG A 323 12.16 7.84 12.64
CA ARG A 323 11.35 6.80 11.99
C ARG A 323 10.01 6.59 12.69
N GLY A 324 9.97 6.69 14.02
CA GLY A 324 8.72 6.69 14.80
C GLY A 324 7.82 7.88 14.45
N CYS A 325 8.38 9.08 14.38
CA CYS A 325 7.67 10.30 14.00
C CYS A 325 7.08 10.21 12.58
N ALA A 326 7.84 9.71 11.60
CA ALA A 326 7.34 9.51 10.24
C ALA A 326 6.17 8.49 10.18
N ARG A 327 6.22 7.41 10.97
CA ARG A 327 5.10 6.45 11.08
C ARG A 327 3.88 7.07 11.73
N PHE A 328 4.08 7.87 12.77
CA PHE A 328 3.01 8.58 13.45
C PHE A 328 2.29 9.57 12.50
N LEU A 329 3.05 10.35 11.70
CA LEU A 329 2.48 11.23 10.70
C LEU A 329 1.67 10.47 9.63
N ALA A 330 2.20 9.34 9.14
CA ALA A 330 1.49 8.48 8.20
C ALA A 330 0.18 7.93 8.80
N ALA A 331 0.20 7.47 10.06
CA ALA A 331 -0.98 6.95 10.74
C ALA A 331 -2.10 7.99 10.94
N ILE A 332 -1.76 9.28 11.05
CA ILE A 332 -2.74 10.38 11.15
C ILE A 332 -3.19 10.87 9.76
N GLY A 333 -2.59 10.37 8.68
CA GLY A 333 -2.86 10.81 7.31
C GLY A 333 -2.33 12.21 7.01
N MET A 334 -1.38 12.72 7.80
CA MET A 334 -0.77 14.03 7.59
C MET A 334 0.49 13.90 6.73
N LYS A 335 0.46 14.51 5.54
CA LYS A 335 1.50 14.35 4.54
C LYS A 335 2.51 15.50 4.57
N ALA A 336 3.79 15.18 4.75
CA ALA A 336 4.87 16.17 4.59
C ALA A 336 4.88 16.72 3.15
N PHE A 337 4.96 18.04 2.99
CA PHE A 337 5.11 18.66 1.67
C PHE A 337 6.36 18.11 0.98
N SER A 338 6.25 17.70 -0.29
CA SER A 338 7.34 17.06 -1.06
C SER A 338 8.64 17.89 -1.10
N LEU A 339 8.53 19.22 -1.02
CA LEU A 339 9.66 20.17 -0.95
C LEU A 339 10.40 20.10 0.40
N PHE A 340 9.67 19.96 1.51
CA PHE A 340 10.22 19.88 2.86
C PHE A 340 10.54 18.45 3.29
N HIS A 341 10.28 17.45 2.44
CA HIS A 341 10.60 16.08 2.78
C HIS A 341 12.11 15.89 2.97
N PRO A 342 12.58 15.14 3.99
CA PRO A 342 14.01 14.98 4.29
C PRO A 342 14.88 14.57 3.09
N VAL A 343 14.41 13.67 2.22
CA VAL A 343 15.16 13.26 1.01
C VAL A 343 15.46 14.43 0.06
N THR A 344 14.57 15.42 -0.01
CA THR A 344 14.71 16.59 -0.89
C THR A 344 15.57 17.67 -0.24
N ILE A 345 15.28 18.01 1.02
CA ILE A 345 15.79 19.23 1.65
C ILE A 345 17.06 19.01 2.49
N VAL A 346 17.33 17.80 2.98
CA VAL A 346 18.50 17.52 3.84
C VAL A 346 19.84 17.82 3.15
N PRO A 347 20.06 17.55 1.85
CA PRO A 347 21.30 17.96 1.19
C PRO A 347 21.51 19.49 1.21
N ALA A 348 20.45 20.27 1.00
CA ALA A 348 20.51 21.73 1.01
C ALA A 348 20.69 22.30 2.43
N VAL A 349 19.90 21.80 3.40
CA VAL A 349 20.00 22.20 4.82
C VAL A 349 21.34 21.78 5.40
N GLY A 350 21.81 20.57 5.08
CA GLY A 350 23.14 20.11 5.46
C GLY A 350 24.22 21.03 4.91
N TYR A 351 24.12 21.45 3.64
CA TYR A 351 25.09 22.36 3.04
C TYR A 351 25.05 23.72 3.73
N ALA A 352 23.86 24.26 4.03
CA ALA A 352 23.71 25.50 4.77
C ALA A 352 24.31 25.41 6.18
N ILE A 353 24.10 24.31 6.91
CA ILE A 353 24.72 24.07 8.22
C ILE A 353 26.25 24.08 8.10
N LEU A 354 26.80 23.36 7.12
CA LEU A 354 28.25 23.34 6.88
C LEU A 354 28.78 24.74 6.52
N ALA A 355 28.10 25.45 5.62
CA ALA A 355 28.43 26.80 5.18
C ALA A 355 28.44 27.80 6.34
N ILE A 356 27.40 27.79 7.18
CA ILE A 356 27.31 28.65 8.35
C ILE A 356 28.46 28.35 9.31
N ILE A 357 28.70 27.08 9.66
CA ILE A 357 29.76 26.73 10.63
C ILE A 357 31.15 27.06 10.09
N CYS A 358 31.41 26.77 8.82
CA CYS A 358 32.70 27.03 8.19
C CYS A 358 32.97 28.54 7.99
N ASN A 359 31.94 29.34 7.74
CA ASN A 359 32.10 30.76 7.48
C ASN A 359 32.02 31.63 8.75
N GLN A 360 31.22 31.23 9.74
CA GLN A 360 31.08 31.93 11.02
C GLN A 360 32.17 31.54 12.02
N ARG A 361 32.49 32.43 12.98
CA ARG A 361 33.49 32.17 14.05
C ARG A 361 32.91 31.37 15.23
N ILE A 362 32.18 30.28 14.95
CA ILE A 362 31.57 29.44 15.99
C ILE A 362 32.61 28.42 16.48
N CYS A 363 33.56 28.87 17.32
CA CYS A 363 34.62 27.99 17.85
C CYS A 363 34.16 27.04 18.98
N GLY A 364 32.94 27.21 19.50
CA GLY A 364 32.38 26.30 20.51
C GLY A 364 32.21 24.87 19.98
N ILE A 365 31.81 24.71 18.71
CA ILE A 365 31.68 23.40 18.06
C ILE A 365 33.06 22.73 17.91
N ALA A 366 34.07 23.50 17.47
CA ALA A 366 35.45 23.03 17.39
C ALA A 366 35.97 22.57 18.77
N HIS A 367 35.70 23.32 19.84
CA HIS A 367 36.10 22.94 21.20
C HIS A 367 35.38 21.66 21.67
N PHE A 368 34.08 21.53 21.40
CA PHE A 368 33.31 20.34 21.74
C PHE A 368 33.84 19.09 21.03
N LEU A 369 34.12 19.18 19.72
CA LEU A 369 34.68 18.09 18.93
C LEU A 369 36.13 17.75 19.33
N ALA A 370 36.93 18.77 19.67
CA ALA A 370 38.30 18.55 20.13
C ALA A 370 38.35 17.70 21.41
N ARG A 371 37.39 17.89 22.34
CA ARG A 371 37.28 17.07 23.56
C ARG A 371 37.06 15.59 23.28
N THR A 372 36.48 15.23 22.14
CA THR A 372 36.29 13.83 21.70
C THR A 372 37.36 13.35 20.73
N GLY A 373 38.30 14.21 20.32
CA GLY A 373 39.33 13.86 19.33
C GLY A 373 38.87 14.02 17.87
N LEU A 374 37.70 14.62 17.64
CA LEU A 374 37.14 14.91 16.32
C LEU A 374 37.56 16.31 15.86
N ARG A 375 37.65 16.49 14.53
CA ARG A 375 37.93 17.76 13.87
C ARG A 375 36.82 18.07 12.88
N TRP A 376 36.46 19.34 12.79
CA TRP A 376 35.57 19.84 11.75
C TRP A 376 36.42 20.33 10.58
N SER A 377 36.32 19.67 9.43
CA SER A 377 37.15 19.93 8.25
C SER A 377 36.31 20.59 7.15
N CYS A 378 36.61 21.86 6.86
CA CYS A 378 35.86 22.63 5.87
C CYS A 378 36.47 22.59 4.47
N ASP A 379 37.80 22.55 4.37
CA ASP A 379 38.52 22.41 3.10
C ASP A 379 39.88 21.71 3.35
N GLN A 380 40.03 20.50 2.80
CA GLN A 380 41.21 19.64 2.85
C GLN A 380 42.09 19.78 1.61
N TRP A 381 41.53 20.20 0.47
CA TRP A 381 42.24 20.12 -0.82
C TRP A 381 42.81 21.47 -1.27
N GLY A 382 42.33 22.58 -0.70
CA GLY A 382 42.88 23.91 -0.91
C GLY A 382 42.64 24.47 -2.32
N ARG A 383 42.49 25.79 -2.45
CA ARG A 383 42.21 26.46 -3.74
C ARG A 383 43.38 26.49 -4.73
N LYS A 384 44.63 26.26 -4.28
CA LYS A 384 45.84 26.47 -5.10
C LYS A 384 46.24 25.28 -5.98
N THR A 385 45.60 24.12 -5.84
CA THR A 385 46.01 22.86 -6.48
C THR A 385 45.21 22.49 -7.72
N ARG A 386 44.24 23.32 -8.16
CA ARG A 386 43.32 22.93 -9.24
C ARG A 386 43.11 24.00 -10.31
N PRO A 387 42.85 23.58 -11.56
CA PRO A 387 42.58 24.49 -12.67
C PRO A 387 41.21 25.19 -12.57
N PHE A 388 40.21 24.60 -11.90
CA PHE A 388 38.88 25.17 -11.70
C PHE A 388 38.31 24.82 -10.31
N ASP A 389 37.42 25.67 -9.79
CA ASP A 389 36.72 25.44 -8.51
C ASP A 389 35.67 24.33 -8.68
N ASP A 390 35.85 23.20 -7.96
CA ASP A 390 34.93 22.07 -7.99
C ASP A 390 33.58 22.38 -7.31
N TRP A 391 33.46 23.57 -6.72
CA TRP A 391 32.23 24.10 -6.15
C TRP A 391 31.05 24.08 -7.11
N TYR A 392 31.23 24.57 -8.35
CA TYR A 392 30.13 24.65 -9.33
C TYR A 392 29.56 23.27 -9.66
N ILE A 393 30.44 22.28 -9.84
CA ILE A 393 30.06 20.90 -10.08
C ILE A 393 29.29 20.33 -8.89
N CYS A 394 29.79 20.56 -7.67
CA CYS A 394 29.14 20.10 -6.45
C CYS A 394 27.75 20.71 -6.28
N MET A 395 27.56 21.99 -6.63
CA MET A 395 26.25 22.64 -6.62
C MET A 395 25.29 22.07 -7.67
N ILE A 396 25.79 21.74 -8.86
CA ILE A 396 25.00 21.03 -9.88
C ILE A 396 24.53 19.68 -9.34
N TRP A 397 25.42 18.89 -8.72
CA TRP A 397 25.04 17.61 -8.11
C TRP A 397 24.00 17.75 -7.01
N LEU A 398 24.13 18.75 -6.13
CA LEU A 398 23.14 19.04 -5.10
C LEU A 398 21.78 19.44 -5.69
N ALA A 399 21.76 20.32 -6.70
CA ALA A 399 20.53 20.75 -7.35
C ALA A 399 19.83 19.59 -8.06
N VAL A 400 20.59 18.79 -8.81
CA VAL A 400 20.11 17.58 -9.49
C VAL A 400 19.58 16.55 -8.50
N GLY A 401 20.31 16.30 -7.40
CA GLY A 401 19.89 15.38 -6.36
C GLY A 401 18.62 15.85 -5.63
N ALA A 402 18.50 17.15 -5.33
CA ALA A 402 17.30 17.74 -4.74
C ALA A 402 16.09 17.64 -5.68
N TYR A 403 16.26 17.96 -6.96
CA TYR A 403 15.21 17.80 -7.98
C TYR A 403 14.73 16.35 -8.08
N ARG A 404 15.66 15.39 -8.07
CA ARG A 404 15.33 13.96 -8.06
C ARG A 404 14.64 13.52 -6.77
N GLY A 405 15.10 14.00 -5.62
CA GLY A 405 14.45 13.77 -4.33
C GLY A 405 13.01 14.28 -4.31
N TYR A 406 12.79 15.47 -4.84
CA TYR A 406 11.46 16.04 -5.02
C TYR A 406 10.58 15.18 -5.92
N GLN A 407 11.06 14.79 -7.11
CA GLN A 407 10.31 13.91 -8.00
C GLN A 407 9.98 12.56 -7.35
N PHE A 408 10.90 12.02 -6.55
CA PHE A 408 10.73 10.73 -5.89
C PHE A 408 9.64 10.74 -4.82
N VAL A 409 9.51 11.85 -4.08
CA VAL A 409 8.52 12.00 -3.01
C VAL A 409 7.30 12.79 -3.46
N ARG A 410 7.24 13.20 -4.73
CA ARG A 410 6.14 13.99 -5.28
C ARG A 410 4.83 13.22 -5.11
N GLN A 411 3.96 13.78 -4.29
CA GLN A 411 2.63 13.23 -4.04
C GLN A 411 1.82 13.21 -5.35
N LYS A 412 1.17 12.09 -5.63
CA LYS A 412 0.10 12.01 -6.63
C LYS A 412 -1.21 12.44 -5.97
N SER A 413 -2.02 13.20 -6.69
CA SER A 413 -3.38 13.51 -6.24
C SER A 413 -4.23 12.25 -6.40
N TYR A 414 -4.86 11.82 -5.33
CA TYR A 414 -5.80 10.70 -5.30
C TYR A 414 -7.21 11.26 -5.12
N ASP A 415 -8.18 10.62 -5.75
CA ASP A 415 -9.58 11.01 -5.58
C ASP A 415 -10.08 10.55 -4.20
N LYS A 416 -11.15 11.14 -3.67
CA LYS A 416 -11.67 10.80 -2.34
C LYS A 416 -12.16 9.34 -2.21
N CYS A 417 -12.42 8.69 -3.34
CA CYS A 417 -12.87 7.29 -3.42
C CYS A 417 -11.72 6.28 -3.58
N ASP A 418 -10.47 6.74 -3.69
CA ASP A 418 -9.31 5.86 -3.81
C ASP A 418 -8.93 5.26 -2.45
N GLU A 419 -8.95 3.94 -2.31
CA GLU A 419 -8.33 3.27 -1.16
C GLU A 419 -6.81 3.39 -1.24
N VAL A 420 -6.22 4.20 -0.35
CA VAL A 420 -4.78 4.46 -0.33
C VAL A 420 -4.09 3.61 0.74
N VAL A 421 -3.16 2.76 0.30
CA VAL A 421 -2.26 1.99 1.17
C VAL A 421 -0.95 2.74 1.37
N ASP A 422 -0.56 2.89 2.63
CA ASP A 422 0.69 3.52 3.04
C ASP A 422 1.75 2.46 3.38
N SER A 423 2.91 2.52 2.73
CA SER A 423 4.04 1.63 2.97
C SER A 423 5.33 2.41 3.25
N MET A 424 6.29 1.78 3.94
CA MET A 424 7.56 2.41 4.32
C MET A 424 8.71 1.43 4.05
N PRO A 425 9.94 1.89 3.70
CA PRO A 425 11.07 1.00 3.46
C PRO A 425 11.24 -0.01 4.59
N PRO A 426 11.24 -1.34 4.30
CA PRO A 426 11.17 -2.37 5.33
C PRO A 426 12.43 -2.43 6.18
N VAL A 427 13.56 -2.01 5.62
CA VAL A 427 14.90 -2.11 6.19
C VAL A 427 15.44 -0.69 6.45
N PRO A 428 15.71 -0.29 7.70
CA PRO A 428 16.24 1.03 8.02
C PRO A 428 17.73 1.15 7.66
N ASN A 429 18.16 2.34 7.25
CA ASN A 429 19.56 2.69 6.98
C ASN A 429 20.05 3.72 8.00
N GLY A 430 21.11 3.38 8.75
CA GLY A 430 21.68 4.26 9.77
C GLY A 430 22.50 5.41 9.19
N PHE A 431 23.28 5.14 8.14
CA PHE A 431 24.10 6.16 7.48
C PHE A 431 23.31 7.19 6.65
N CYS A 432 22.11 6.81 6.21
CA CYS A 432 21.24 7.62 5.35
C CYS A 432 19.79 7.49 5.83
N ILE A 433 19.49 8.11 6.97
CA ILE A 433 18.16 8.05 7.59
C ILE A 433 17.09 8.65 6.69
N GLU A 434 17.42 9.70 5.93
CA GLU A 434 16.52 10.40 5.01
C GLU A 434 15.82 9.44 4.05
N GLN A 435 16.55 8.44 3.54
CA GLN A 435 16.01 7.46 2.60
C GLN A 435 15.09 6.42 3.28
N SER A 436 15.17 6.32 4.60
CA SER A 436 14.38 5.41 5.43
C SER A 436 13.11 6.06 5.98
N LEU A 437 12.91 7.37 5.76
CA LEU A 437 11.76 8.16 6.22
C LEU A 437 10.66 8.31 5.17
N VAL A 438 10.91 7.86 3.94
CA VAL A 438 9.96 7.93 2.82
C VAL A 438 8.75 7.06 3.10
N VAL A 439 7.56 7.62 2.89
CA VAL A 439 6.28 6.89 2.92
C VAL A 439 5.75 6.82 1.49
N PHE A 440 5.48 5.61 1.02
CA PHE A 440 4.87 5.37 -0.29
C PHE A 440 3.37 5.30 -0.12
N HIS A 441 2.65 6.07 -0.91
CA HIS A 441 1.19 6.12 -0.94
C HIS A 441 0.71 5.50 -2.25
N ILE A 442 -0.26 4.59 -2.19
CA ILE A 442 -0.69 3.80 -3.36
C ILE A 442 -2.20 3.72 -3.35
N SER A 443 -2.86 4.26 -4.38
CA SER A 443 -4.27 3.95 -4.63
C SER A 443 -4.36 2.57 -5.26
N LEU A 444 -5.21 1.70 -4.69
CA LEU A 444 -5.51 0.37 -5.23
C LEU A 444 -6.35 0.43 -6.52
N ASN A 445 -7.14 1.49 -6.70
CA ASN A 445 -8.00 1.67 -7.88
C ASN A 445 -7.24 2.18 -9.12
N LYS A 446 -5.99 2.64 -8.94
CA LYS A 446 -5.21 3.30 -10.00
C LYS A 446 -4.02 2.46 -10.47
N THR A 447 -4.21 1.15 -10.59
CA THR A 447 -3.51 0.39 -11.63
C THR A 447 -4.20 0.74 -12.94
N GLU A 448 -3.84 1.88 -13.53
CA GLU A 448 -4.20 2.13 -14.94
C GLU A 448 -3.73 0.92 -15.75
N PRO A 449 -4.62 0.22 -16.49
CA PRO A 449 -4.17 -0.62 -17.56
C PRO A 449 -3.48 0.30 -18.55
N THR A 450 -2.16 0.31 -18.57
CA THR A 450 -1.47 0.76 -19.76
C THR A 450 -1.95 -0.16 -20.87
N LEU A 451 -2.73 0.40 -21.78
CA LEU A 451 -3.09 -0.14 -23.08
C LEU A 451 -1.88 -0.85 -23.69
N ASP A 452 -1.78 -2.15 -23.47
CA ASP A 452 -1.08 -3.09 -24.31
C ASP A 452 -2.09 -4.25 -24.43
N ILE A 453 -2.75 -4.29 -25.58
CA ILE A 453 -3.60 -5.38 -26.05
C ILE A 453 -2.64 -6.54 -26.28
N ASP A 454 -2.68 -7.56 -25.44
CA ASP A 454 -2.11 -8.87 -25.76
C ASP A 454 -3.26 -9.88 -25.76
N ASP A 455 -3.62 -10.30 -26.97
CA ASP A 455 -4.24 -11.58 -27.27
C ASP A 455 -3.31 -12.70 -26.78
N ASP A 456 -3.84 -13.74 -26.12
CA ASP A 456 -3.24 -15.07 -26.28
C ASP A 456 -4.24 -16.21 -26.09
N HIS A 457 -4.08 -17.18 -26.98
CA HIS A 457 -4.81 -18.42 -27.14
C HIS A 457 -4.37 -19.46 -26.09
N GLY A 458 -5.31 -20.27 -25.59
CA GLY A 458 -5.02 -21.43 -24.74
C GLY A 458 -6.07 -22.53 -24.84
N ASP A 459 -5.57 -23.72 -25.22
CA ASP A 459 -6.12 -25.07 -25.43
C ASP A 459 -7.37 -25.51 -24.60
N PRO A 460 -8.33 -26.32 -25.14
CA PRO A 460 -9.63 -26.58 -24.51
C PRO A 460 -9.76 -27.81 -23.57
N ASP A 461 -8.73 -28.62 -23.34
CA ASP A 461 -8.91 -29.95 -22.70
C ASP A 461 -8.32 -30.09 -21.27
N ASP A 462 -8.80 -29.31 -20.30
CA ASP A 462 -8.55 -29.59 -18.86
C ASP A 462 -9.77 -29.23 -17.99
N GLU A 463 -10.81 -30.07 -18.05
CA GLU A 463 -12.17 -29.79 -17.54
C GLU A 463 -12.38 -30.01 -16.02
N LEU A 464 -11.33 -30.13 -15.17
CA LEU A 464 -11.53 -30.44 -13.74
C LEU A 464 -10.68 -29.65 -12.73
N ARG A 465 -10.17 -28.48 -13.10
CA ARG A 465 -9.68 -27.49 -12.13
C ARG A 465 -10.26 -26.12 -12.44
N VAL A 466 -11.24 -25.71 -11.64
CA VAL A 466 -11.74 -24.32 -11.61
C VAL A 466 -10.55 -23.41 -11.31
N ARG A 467 -10.03 -22.79 -12.37
CA ARG A 467 -8.96 -21.80 -12.33
C ARG A 467 -9.64 -20.46 -12.00
N ASN A 468 -9.09 -19.73 -11.02
CA ASN A 468 -9.63 -18.45 -10.55
C ASN A 468 -9.83 -17.39 -11.66
N ASP A 469 -9.21 -17.59 -12.83
CA ASP A 469 -9.28 -16.68 -13.98
C ASP A 469 -10.68 -16.65 -14.66
N GLU A 470 -11.57 -17.62 -14.40
CA GLU A 470 -12.94 -17.63 -14.98
C GLU A 470 -14.01 -16.96 -14.08
N VAL A 471 -13.73 -16.84 -12.79
CA VAL A 471 -14.53 -15.99 -11.87
C VAL A 471 -14.34 -14.51 -12.20
N ASP A 472 -13.26 -14.20 -12.93
CA ASP A 472 -12.74 -12.87 -13.20
C ASP A 472 -13.59 -12.02 -14.18
N ARG A 473 -14.58 -12.62 -14.86
CA ARG A 473 -15.43 -11.90 -15.86
C ARG A 473 -16.93 -12.23 -15.88
N THR A 474 -17.43 -13.20 -15.10
CA THR A 474 -18.86 -13.55 -15.14
C THR A 474 -19.69 -12.73 -14.17
N LEU A 475 -20.63 -11.94 -14.67
CA LEU A 475 -21.56 -11.16 -13.86
C LEU A 475 -22.46 -12.08 -13.01
N THR A 476 -22.81 -11.67 -11.79
CA THR A 476 -23.77 -12.39 -10.94
C THR A 476 -25.01 -11.54 -10.72
N LEU A 477 -26.20 -12.09 -11.00
CA LEU A 477 -27.48 -11.45 -10.80
C LEU A 477 -28.24 -12.12 -9.66
N TYR A 478 -28.39 -11.40 -8.55
CA TYR A 478 -29.30 -11.77 -7.47
C TYR A 478 -30.66 -11.13 -7.71
N MET A 479 -31.65 -11.96 -7.99
CA MET A 479 -33.03 -11.50 -8.09
C MET A 479 -33.68 -11.59 -6.71
N CYS A 480 -34.15 -10.46 -6.17
CA CYS A 480 -34.74 -10.37 -4.84
C CYS A 480 -36.18 -9.89 -4.92
N ALA A 481 -37.12 -10.76 -4.60
CA ALA A 481 -38.52 -10.40 -4.44
C ALA A 481 -38.91 -10.32 -2.96
N THR A 482 -39.77 -9.36 -2.60
CA THR A 482 -40.42 -9.33 -1.28
C THR A 482 -41.90 -9.59 -1.42
N MET A 483 -42.44 -10.44 -0.55
CA MET A 483 -43.86 -10.80 -0.58
C MET A 483 -44.42 -10.96 0.84
N TRP A 484 -45.74 -10.82 0.98
CA TRP A 484 -46.50 -11.01 2.20
C TRP A 484 -47.91 -11.60 1.96
N HIS A 485 -48.82 -10.82 1.37
CA HIS A 485 -50.26 -11.13 1.24
C HIS A 485 -50.73 -11.06 -0.22
N GLU A 486 -49.87 -11.45 -1.15
CA GLU A 486 -50.18 -11.47 -2.58
C GLU A 486 -51.19 -12.58 -2.88
N THR A 487 -51.97 -12.39 -3.93
CA THR A 487 -52.95 -13.35 -4.44
C THR A 487 -52.26 -14.43 -5.28
N SER A 488 -52.90 -15.60 -5.44
CA SER A 488 -52.38 -16.65 -6.33
C SER A 488 -52.11 -16.12 -7.74
N THR A 489 -52.96 -15.24 -8.27
CA THR A 489 -52.74 -14.61 -9.59
C THR A 489 -51.49 -13.73 -9.64
N GLU A 490 -51.20 -12.94 -8.61
CA GLU A 490 -49.99 -12.10 -8.53
C GLU A 490 -48.74 -12.98 -8.40
N MET A 491 -48.79 -14.00 -7.53
CA MET A 491 -47.70 -14.95 -7.36
C MET A 491 -47.39 -15.71 -8.65
N THR A 492 -48.41 -16.16 -9.39
CA THR A 492 -48.27 -16.83 -10.69
C THR A 492 -47.61 -15.92 -11.72
N GLN A 493 -47.98 -14.63 -11.76
CA GLN A 493 -47.36 -13.68 -12.69
C GLN A 493 -45.89 -13.45 -12.38
N MET A 494 -45.54 -13.23 -11.11
CA MET A 494 -44.15 -13.08 -10.67
C MET A 494 -43.33 -14.34 -10.96
N LEU A 495 -43.81 -15.51 -10.52
CA LEU A 495 -43.12 -16.79 -10.73
C LEU A 495 -42.97 -17.12 -12.22
N GLY A 496 -43.98 -16.82 -13.04
CA GLY A 496 -43.88 -16.96 -14.49
C GLY A 496 -42.77 -16.10 -15.10
N SER A 497 -42.61 -14.86 -14.64
CA SER A 497 -41.48 -14.00 -15.05
C SER A 497 -40.11 -14.55 -14.62
N ILE A 498 -40.04 -15.16 -13.42
CA ILE A 498 -38.83 -15.81 -12.91
C ILE A 498 -38.45 -17.02 -13.75
N LEU A 499 -39.40 -17.88 -14.09
CA LEU A 499 -39.18 -19.08 -14.91
C LEU A 499 -38.71 -18.73 -16.32
N LYS A 500 -39.32 -17.72 -16.95
CA LYS A 500 -38.86 -17.21 -18.24
C LYS A 500 -37.42 -16.67 -18.18
N LEU A 501 -37.04 -16.05 -17.06
CA LEU A 501 -35.68 -15.55 -16.87
C LEU A 501 -34.68 -16.70 -16.67
N ASP A 502 -35.09 -17.77 -15.98
CA ASP A 502 -34.31 -19.00 -15.82
C ASP A 502 -34.01 -19.67 -17.18
N GLU A 503 -35.03 -19.80 -18.04
CA GLU A 503 -34.86 -20.32 -19.42
C GLU A 503 -33.90 -19.46 -20.25
N GLU A 504 -34.06 -18.14 -20.21
CA GLU A 504 -33.18 -17.21 -20.94
C GLU A 504 -31.73 -17.24 -20.41
N HIS A 505 -31.55 -17.41 -19.09
CA HIS A 505 -30.25 -17.60 -18.46
C HIS A 505 -29.58 -18.89 -18.96
N ALA A 506 -30.30 -20.03 -18.92
CA ALA A 506 -29.79 -21.31 -19.40
C ALA A 506 -29.41 -21.27 -20.89
N ARG A 507 -30.25 -20.64 -21.72
CA ARG A 507 -30.00 -20.44 -23.16
C ARG A 507 -28.72 -19.66 -23.43
N ARG A 508 -28.41 -18.65 -22.60
CA ARG A 508 -27.19 -17.84 -22.72
C ARG A 508 -25.95 -18.54 -22.20
N LEU A 509 -26.08 -19.33 -21.15
CA LEU A 509 -24.96 -20.12 -20.61
C LEU A 509 -24.51 -21.20 -21.61
N GLY A 510 -25.44 -21.80 -22.35
CA GLY A 510 -25.15 -22.79 -23.39
C GLY A 510 -24.60 -22.23 -24.72
N SER A 511 -24.69 -20.92 -24.96
CA SER A 511 -24.26 -20.28 -26.22
C SER A 511 -22.80 -19.80 -26.14
N LYS A 512 -21.94 -20.22 -27.09
CA LYS A 512 -20.53 -19.79 -27.23
C LYS A 512 -20.33 -18.49 -28.03
N LYS A 513 -21.38 -17.73 -28.35
CA LYS A 513 -21.26 -16.47 -29.10
C LYS A 513 -20.58 -15.38 -28.24
N VAL A 514 -19.50 -14.80 -28.77
CA VAL A 514 -18.61 -13.82 -28.11
C VAL A 514 -19.33 -12.52 -27.71
N ASP A 515 -20.42 -12.15 -28.38
CA ASP A 515 -21.14 -10.87 -28.16
C ASP A 515 -22.33 -10.93 -27.18
N GLN A 516 -22.62 -12.07 -26.55
CA GLN A 516 -23.76 -12.18 -25.62
C GLN A 516 -23.35 -12.06 -24.16
N LEU A 517 -24.02 -11.15 -23.43
CA LEU A 517 -23.85 -10.96 -21.98
C LEU A 517 -24.08 -12.27 -21.23
N ARG A 518 -23.02 -12.80 -20.61
CA ARG A 518 -23.07 -13.97 -19.73
C ARG A 518 -23.18 -13.53 -18.27
N PHE A 519 -24.12 -14.12 -17.55
CA PHE A 519 -24.31 -13.88 -16.12
C PHE A 519 -24.73 -15.18 -15.43
N ARG A 520 -24.47 -15.26 -14.13
CA ARG A 520 -24.99 -16.29 -13.21
C ARG A 520 -26.26 -15.77 -12.55
N LEU A 521 -27.31 -16.57 -12.48
CA LEU A 521 -28.59 -16.20 -11.84
C LEU A 521 -28.76 -16.93 -10.50
N GLU A 522 -29.17 -16.19 -9.45
CA GLU A 522 -29.65 -16.77 -8.19
C GLU A 522 -30.93 -16.02 -7.75
N GLY A 523 -31.99 -16.78 -7.47
CA GLY A 523 -33.29 -16.23 -7.07
C GLY A 523 -33.47 -16.22 -5.56
N HIS A 524 -33.98 -15.12 -5.01
CA HIS A 524 -34.32 -14.97 -3.60
C HIS A 524 -35.71 -14.37 -3.43
N ILE A 525 -36.55 -15.01 -2.62
CA ILE A 525 -37.88 -14.52 -2.27
C ILE A 525 -37.93 -14.37 -0.75
N PHE A 526 -38.22 -13.18 -0.24
CA PHE A 526 -38.33 -12.89 1.18
C PHE A 526 -39.81 -12.83 1.57
N PHE A 527 -40.31 -13.94 2.10
CA PHE A 527 -41.69 -14.09 2.55
C PHE A 527 -41.83 -13.55 3.97
N ASP A 528 -42.57 -12.45 4.12
CA ASP A 528 -42.79 -11.77 5.38
C ASP A 528 -43.90 -12.44 6.20
N ASP A 529 -43.70 -12.59 7.51
CA ASP A 529 -44.63 -13.23 8.45
C ASP A 529 -45.19 -14.59 7.99
N ALA A 530 -44.31 -15.49 7.54
CA ALA A 530 -44.69 -16.79 6.97
C ALA A 530 -45.21 -17.82 8.00
N TRP A 531 -45.25 -17.48 9.29
CA TRP A 531 -45.46 -18.42 10.39
C TRP A 531 -46.59 -17.99 11.33
N GLU A 532 -47.53 -18.89 11.59
CA GLU A 532 -48.65 -18.70 12.52
C GLU A 532 -48.59 -19.71 13.68
N ASP A 533 -49.18 -19.35 14.82
CA ASP A 533 -49.34 -20.27 15.94
C ASP A 533 -50.66 -21.01 15.76
N ARG A 534 -50.62 -22.34 15.64
CA ARG A 534 -51.81 -23.19 15.76
C ARG A 534 -51.76 -23.98 17.06
N THR A 535 -52.86 -23.94 17.80
CA THR A 535 -52.99 -24.69 19.05
C THR A 535 -53.79 -25.94 18.77
N GLU A 536 -53.11 -27.10 18.82
CA GLU A 536 -53.76 -28.41 18.72
C GLU A 536 -53.46 -29.18 20.01
N PHE A 537 -54.49 -29.77 20.63
CA PHE A 537 -54.37 -30.57 21.86
C PHE A 537 -53.60 -29.88 23.00
N GLY A 538 -53.78 -28.56 23.16
CA GLY A 538 -53.11 -27.77 24.20
C GLY A 538 -51.63 -27.46 23.95
N ILE A 539 -51.06 -27.88 22.81
CA ILE A 539 -49.68 -27.56 22.41
C ILE A 539 -49.73 -26.52 21.29
N THR A 540 -49.18 -25.33 21.56
CA THR A 540 -48.99 -24.29 20.54
C THR A 540 -47.82 -24.67 19.63
N LYS A 541 -48.09 -25.07 18.39
CA LYS A 541 -47.07 -25.32 17.36
C LYS A 541 -47.02 -24.17 16.38
N ARG A 542 -45.81 -23.81 15.95
CA ARG A 542 -45.61 -22.84 14.87
C ARG A 542 -45.67 -23.55 13.53
N VAL A 543 -46.62 -23.17 12.69
CA VAL A 543 -46.84 -23.76 11.36
C VAL A 543 -46.81 -22.69 10.27
N PRO A 544 -46.52 -23.06 9.01
CA PRO A 544 -46.61 -22.11 7.91
C PRO A 544 -48.04 -21.61 7.71
N ASN A 545 -48.19 -20.31 7.46
CA ASN A 545 -49.47 -19.65 7.26
C ASN A 545 -50.12 -20.05 5.90
N ASP A 546 -51.40 -19.71 5.74
CA ASP A 546 -52.14 -20.06 4.53
C ASP A 546 -51.57 -19.37 3.27
N PHE A 547 -51.03 -18.15 3.38
CA PHE A 547 -50.41 -17.45 2.25
C PHE A 547 -49.17 -18.18 1.71
N PHE A 548 -48.33 -18.72 2.60
CA PHE A 548 -47.18 -19.52 2.19
C PHE A 548 -47.63 -20.87 1.59
N ARG A 549 -48.73 -21.45 2.08
CA ARG A 549 -49.30 -22.67 1.46
C ARG A 549 -49.75 -22.40 0.03
N THR A 550 -50.50 -21.31 -0.20
CA THR A 550 -50.89 -20.89 -1.55
C THR A 550 -49.68 -20.67 -2.45
N PHE A 551 -48.64 -19.98 -1.94
CA PHE A 551 -47.39 -19.81 -2.68
C PHE A 551 -46.72 -21.15 -3.03
N PHE A 552 -46.65 -22.07 -2.06
CA PHE A 552 -46.03 -23.37 -2.25
C PHE A 552 -46.80 -24.21 -3.27
N GLU A 553 -48.13 -24.20 -3.25
CA GLU A 553 -48.98 -24.86 -4.24
C GLU A 553 -48.77 -24.27 -5.64
N THR A 554 -48.82 -22.93 -5.77
CA THR A 554 -48.57 -22.24 -7.05
C THR A 554 -47.17 -22.52 -7.60
N LEU A 555 -46.14 -22.51 -6.74
CA LEU A 555 -44.77 -22.87 -7.15
C LEU A 555 -44.69 -24.32 -7.61
N SER A 556 -45.45 -25.22 -6.95
CA SER A 556 -45.49 -26.64 -7.30
C SER A 556 -46.15 -26.88 -8.65
N GLU A 557 -47.26 -26.20 -8.92
CA GLU A 557 -47.97 -26.27 -10.18
C GLU A 557 -47.10 -25.78 -11.35
N LEU A 558 -46.39 -24.67 -11.18
CA LEU A 558 -45.60 -24.05 -12.24
C LEU A 558 -44.26 -24.75 -12.53
N THR A 559 -43.65 -25.39 -11.52
CA THR A 559 -42.37 -26.11 -11.71
C THR A 559 -42.55 -27.58 -12.08
N GLY A 560 -43.77 -28.10 -11.94
CA GLY A 560 -44.10 -29.50 -12.17
C GLY A 560 -43.51 -30.47 -11.13
N GLU A 561 -44.01 -31.70 -11.15
CA GLU A 561 -43.39 -32.85 -10.48
C GLU A 561 -42.47 -33.59 -11.47
N PHE A 562 -41.38 -32.95 -11.92
CA PHE A 562 -40.42 -33.63 -12.80
C PHE A 562 -39.45 -34.49 -11.98
N VAL A 563 -39.45 -35.79 -12.30
CA VAL A 563 -38.53 -36.81 -11.81
C VAL A 563 -37.31 -36.81 -12.73
N ASP A 564 -36.09 -36.69 -12.18
CA ASP A 564 -34.85 -36.80 -12.97
C ASP A 564 -34.75 -38.19 -13.64
N GLU A 565 -33.97 -38.34 -14.72
CA GLU A 565 -33.73 -39.63 -15.41
C GLU A 565 -33.21 -40.76 -14.48
N SER A 566 -32.80 -40.41 -13.26
CA SER A 566 -32.35 -41.32 -12.19
C SER A 566 -33.43 -41.68 -11.15
N GLY A 567 -34.69 -41.27 -11.33
CA GLY A 567 -35.78 -41.56 -10.39
C GLY A 567 -35.79 -40.74 -9.10
N LEU A 568 -34.95 -39.70 -8.98
CA LEU A 568 -34.85 -38.86 -7.78
C LEU A 568 -35.76 -37.63 -7.91
N MET A 569 -36.61 -37.42 -6.91
CA MET A 569 -37.52 -36.27 -6.82
C MET A 569 -36.73 -34.96 -6.77
N MET A 570 -37.21 -33.92 -7.47
CA MET A 570 -36.64 -32.58 -7.46
C MET A 570 -36.35 -32.13 -6.02
N SER A 571 -35.07 -31.88 -5.69
CA SER A 571 -34.62 -31.71 -4.31
C SER A 571 -35.11 -30.38 -3.71
N ARG A 572 -36.33 -30.36 -3.16
CA ARG A 572 -36.83 -29.26 -2.34
C ARG A 572 -36.37 -29.49 -0.91
N ILE A 573 -35.53 -28.60 -0.40
CA ILE A 573 -34.94 -28.74 0.93
C ILE A 573 -35.43 -27.60 1.80
N LEU A 574 -36.17 -27.93 2.87
CA LEU A 574 -36.52 -26.99 3.91
C LEU A 574 -35.44 -27.00 5.00
N VAL A 575 -34.82 -25.85 5.22
CA VAL A 575 -33.73 -25.66 6.19
C VAL A 575 -34.20 -24.71 7.28
N ASN A 576 -34.01 -25.09 8.54
CA ASN A 576 -34.26 -24.17 9.66
C ASN A 576 -33.18 -23.08 9.69
N THR A 577 -33.59 -21.83 9.91
CA THR A 577 -32.68 -20.69 9.96
C THR A 577 -32.95 -19.82 11.19
N PRO A 578 -31.98 -19.03 11.67
CA PRO A 578 -32.18 -18.19 12.87
C PRO A 578 -33.29 -17.14 12.76
N TYR A 579 -33.77 -16.85 11.55
CA TYR A 579 -34.86 -15.91 11.27
C TYR A 579 -36.20 -16.60 10.96
N GLY A 580 -36.26 -17.94 11.02
CA GLY A 580 -37.45 -18.74 10.74
C GLY A 580 -37.08 -20.01 9.96
N GLY A 581 -37.24 -19.98 8.64
CA GLY A 581 -36.86 -21.08 7.76
C GLY A 581 -36.41 -20.61 6.37
N ARG A 582 -35.88 -21.53 5.59
CA ARG A 582 -35.51 -21.30 4.19
C ARG A 582 -35.81 -22.53 3.36
N LEU A 583 -36.68 -22.37 2.36
CA LEU A 583 -36.95 -23.39 1.36
C LEU A 583 -36.01 -23.17 0.16
N VAL A 584 -35.28 -24.22 -0.22
CA VAL A 584 -34.39 -24.21 -1.40
C VAL A 584 -35.01 -25.06 -2.48
N VAL A 585 -35.19 -24.49 -3.66
CA VAL A 585 -35.80 -25.15 -4.83
C VAL A 585 -34.87 -24.97 -6.02
N LYS A 586 -34.63 -26.04 -6.77
CA LYS A 586 -33.98 -25.97 -8.09
C LYS A 586 -35.08 -25.76 -9.15
N LEU A 587 -34.96 -24.69 -9.94
CA LEU A 587 -35.89 -24.38 -11.03
C LEU A 587 -35.63 -25.28 -12.26
N PRO A 588 -36.60 -25.40 -13.19
CA PRO A 588 -36.50 -26.32 -14.33
C PRO A 588 -35.27 -26.15 -15.22
N ALA A 589 -34.77 -24.92 -15.43
CA ALA A 589 -33.58 -24.68 -16.25
C ALA A 589 -32.27 -24.63 -15.44
N GLY A 590 -32.33 -24.99 -14.14
CA GLY A 590 -31.16 -25.27 -13.29
C GLY A 590 -30.81 -24.18 -12.28
N THR A 591 -31.43 -22.99 -12.33
CA THR A 591 -31.20 -21.92 -11.34
C THR A 591 -31.70 -22.30 -9.95
N LEU A 592 -31.00 -21.88 -8.90
CA LEU A 592 -31.43 -22.08 -7.52
C LEU A 592 -32.32 -20.90 -7.06
N LEU A 593 -33.47 -21.24 -6.48
CA LEU A 593 -34.42 -20.32 -5.85
C LEU A 593 -34.43 -20.55 -4.33
N PHE A 594 -34.10 -19.51 -3.58
CA PHE A 594 -34.11 -19.48 -2.11
C PHE A 594 -35.30 -18.69 -1.59
N VAL A 595 -36.24 -19.37 -0.95
CA VAL A 595 -37.41 -18.74 -0.33
C VAL A 595 -37.16 -18.62 1.17
N HIS A 596 -36.92 -17.39 1.63
CA HIS A 596 -36.64 -17.04 3.02
C HIS A 596 -37.95 -16.81 3.78
N LEU A 597 -38.26 -17.69 4.73
CA LEU A 597 -39.49 -17.68 5.53
C LEU A 597 -39.26 -16.95 6.84
N LYS A 598 -39.66 -15.68 6.91
CA LYS A 598 -39.43 -14.84 8.09
C LYS A 598 -40.47 -15.11 9.18
N ASP A 599 -40.01 -15.35 10.40
CA ASP A 599 -40.87 -15.38 11.58
C ASP A 599 -40.89 -14.01 12.27
N LYS A 600 -42.08 -13.39 12.38
CA LYS A 600 -42.28 -12.12 13.08
C LYS A 600 -41.81 -12.10 14.54
N LYS A 601 -41.72 -13.26 15.20
CA LYS A 601 -41.21 -13.38 16.59
C LYS A 601 -39.69 -13.33 16.66
N LEU A 602 -38.98 -13.68 15.57
CA LEU A 602 -37.52 -13.76 15.53
C LEU A 602 -36.89 -12.55 14.84
N ILE A 603 -37.50 -12.04 13.77
CA ILE A 603 -36.99 -10.94 12.96
C ILE A 603 -38.06 -9.89 12.70
N ARG A 604 -37.63 -8.64 12.44
CA ARG A 604 -38.54 -7.53 12.12
C ARG A 604 -39.33 -7.83 10.85
N HIS A 605 -40.65 -7.72 10.96
CA HIS A 605 -41.59 -7.88 9.86
C HIS A 605 -41.86 -6.53 9.15
N LYS A 606 -42.55 -6.57 8.01
CA LYS A 606 -42.87 -5.53 7.00
C LYS A 606 -41.91 -5.51 5.79
N LYS A 607 -42.45 -5.14 4.62
CA LYS A 607 -41.74 -5.04 3.32
C LYS A 607 -40.37 -4.35 3.42
N ARG A 608 -40.27 -3.20 4.09
CA ARG A 608 -38.98 -2.47 4.27
C ARG A 608 -37.93 -3.28 5.03
N TRP A 609 -38.34 -4.06 6.03
CA TRP A 609 -37.41 -4.90 6.79
C TRP A 609 -36.98 -6.14 6.00
N SER A 610 -37.85 -6.67 5.13
CA SER A 610 -37.47 -7.69 4.15
C SER A 610 -36.45 -7.14 3.15
N GLN A 611 -36.60 -5.89 2.71
CA GLN A 611 -35.61 -5.24 1.85
C GLN A 611 -34.24 -5.08 2.51
N VAL A 612 -34.23 -4.61 3.76
CA VAL A 612 -33.00 -4.53 4.56
C VAL A 612 -32.38 -5.91 4.75
N MET A 613 -33.20 -6.94 5.00
CA MET A 613 -32.73 -8.30 5.22
C MET A 613 -31.96 -8.87 4.02
N TYR A 614 -32.45 -8.69 2.79
CA TYR A 614 -31.74 -9.23 1.63
C TYR A 614 -30.42 -8.50 1.37
N MET A 615 -30.35 -7.19 1.63
CA MET A 615 -29.08 -6.45 1.55
C MET A 615 -28.06 -7.00 2.55
N TYR A 616 -28.45 -7.24 3.81
CA TYR A 616 -27.54 -7.83 4.79
C TYR A 616 -27.17 -9.29 4.47
N TYR A 617 -28.11 -10.07 3.97
CA TYR A 617 -27.89 -11.46 3.62
C TYR A 617 -26.94 -11.61 2.42
N LEU A 618 -27.15 -10.83 1.36
CA LEU A 618 -26.32 -10.90 0.16
C LEU A 618 -24.98 -10.17 0.36
N LEU A 619 -25.01 -8.92 0.82
CA LEU A 619 -23.79 -8.12 0.92
C LEU A 619 -22.95 -8.50 2.13
N GLY A 620 -23.57 -8.59 3.30
CA GLY A 620 -22.88 -8.92 4.54
C GLY A 620 -22.45 -10.38 4.58
N HIS A 621 -23.41 -11.30 4.45
CA HIS A 621 -23.12 -12.71 4.72
C HIS A 621 -22.56 -13.49 3.51
N ARG A 622 -23.02 -13.21 2.28
CA ARG A 622 -22.51 -13.95 1.10
C ARG A 622 -21.19 -13.39 0.58
N ILE A 623 -21.08 -12.07 0.48
CA ILE A 623 -19.89 -11.41 -0.09
C ILE A 623 -18.87 -11.11 1.01
N MET A 624 -19.24 -10.34 2.04
CA MET A 624 -18.26 -9.84 3.03
C MET A 624 -17.75 -10.91 3.99
N ASP A 625 -18.56 -11.90 4.40
CA ASP A 625 -18.12 -13.00 5.26
C ASP A 625 -17.45 -14.16 4.50
N SER A 626 -17.31 -14.07 3.17
CA SER A 626 -16.64 -15.10 2.37
C SER A 626 -15.16 -15.24 2.77
N PRO A 627 -14.53 -16.43 2.65
CA PRO A 627 -13.11 -16.63 2.97
C PRO A 627 -12.15 -16.00 1.93
N LEU A 628 -12.67 -15.24 0.97
CA LEU A 628 -11.94 -14.62 -0.13
C LEU A 628 -11.06 -13.45 0.36
N SER A 629 -10.06 -13.07 -0.44
CA SER A 629 -9.27 -11.86 -0.17
C SER A 629 -10.14 -10.60 -0.22
N ILE A 630 -9.65 -9.47 0.27
CA ILE A 630 -10.44 -8.22 0.28
C ILE A 630 -10.66 -7.76 -1.17
N GLU A 631 -9.65 -7.94 -2.01
CA GLU A 631 -9.66 -7.64 -3.44
C GLU A 631 -10.69 -8.48 -4.19
N ASP A 632 -10.71 -9.80 -3.95
CA ASP A 632 -11.67 -10.70 -4.57
C ASP A 632 -13.11 -10.40 -4.13
N ARG A 633 -13.31 -9.95 -2.87
CA ARG A 633 -14.63 -9.51 -2.38
C ARG A 633 -15.12 -8.26 -3.07
N GLN A 634 -14.23 -7.28 -3.29
CA GLN A 634 -14.57 -6.04 -3.98
C GLN A 634 -14.91 -6.31 -5.45
N GLN A 635 -14.13 -7.15 -6.12
CA GLN A 635 -14.40 -7.53 -7.51
C GLN A 635 -15.68 -8.37 -7.64
N MET A 636 -15.93 -9.28 -6.68
CA MET A 636 -17.20 -10.00 -6.60
C MET A 636 -18.37 -9.02 -6.40
N ALA A 637 -18.21 -8.00 -5.58
CA ALA A 637 -19.22 -6.96 -5.39
C ALA A 637 -19.46 -6.16 -6.69
N GLU A 638 -18.40 -5.70 -7.36
CA GLU A 638 -18.49 -4.93 -8.61
C GLU A 638 -19.17 -5.71 -9.75
N ASN A 639 -18.96 -7.03 -9.80
CA ASN A 639 -19.58 -7.94 -10.76
C ASN A 639 -20.96 -8.45 -10.30
N THR A 640 -21.46 -8.01 -9.14
CA THR A 640 -22.75 -8.42 -8.59
C THR A 640 -23.82 -7.34 -8.80
N PHE A 641 -24.95 -7.76 -9.35
CA PHE A 641 -26.14 -6.96 -9.54
C PHE A 641 -27.30 -7.52 -8.73
N ILE A 642 -28.08 -6.64 -8.13
CA ILE A 642 -29.30 -7.00 -7.40
C ILE A 642 -30.50 -6.46 -8.19
N LEU A 643 -31.34 -7.35 -8.68
CA LEU A 643 -32.64 -7.01 -9.26
C LEU A 643 -33.70 -7.08 -8.16
N ALA A 644 -34.13 -5.94 -7.65
CA ALA A 644 -35.20 -5.84 -6.67
C ALA A 644 -36.57 -5.83 -7.37
N ILE A 645 -37.51 -6.67 -6.89
CA ILE A 645 -38.85 -6.87 -7.47
C ILE A 645 -39.89 -6.90 -6.33
N ASP A 646 -41.12 -6.42 -6.58
CA ASP A 646 -42.25 -6.60 -5.66
C ASP A 646 -43.11 -7.81 -6.08
N GLY A 647 -43.81 -8.44 -5.14
CA GLY A 647 -44.55 -9.68 -5.36
C GLY A 647 -45.72 -9.60 -6.36
N ASP A 648 -46.11 -8.37 -6.73
CA ASP A 648 -47.18 -8.03 -7.68
C ASP A 648 -46.63 -7.59 -9.06
N SER A 649 -45.32 -7.71 -9.29
CA SER A 649 -44.68 -7.22 -10.51
C SER A 649 -44.50 -8.32 -11.56
N LYS A 650 -44.90 -8.01 -12.81
CA LYS A 650 -44.63 -8.82 -14.00
C LYS A 650 -43.54 -8.16 -14.86
N PHE A 651 -42.60 -8.97 -15.35
CA PHE A 651 -41.55 -8.53 -16.28
C PHE A 651 -41.20 -9.59 -17.33
N GLU A 652 -40.58 -9.15 -18.43
CA GLU A 652 -40.02 -10.05 -19.44
C GLU A 652 -38.48 -10.05 -19.34
N PRO A 653 -37.80 -11.15 -19.66
CA PRO A 653 -36.35 -11.26 -19.56
C PRO A 653 -35.60 -10.17 -20.34
N GLU A 654 -36.13 -9.73 -21.48
CA GLU A 654 -35.55 -8.67 -22.31
C GLU A 654 -35.38 -7.35 -21.55
N ALA A 655 -36.30 -7.01 -20.65
CA ALA A 655 -36.21 -5.80 -19.85
C ALA A 655 -35.03 -5.88 -18.86
N VAL A 656 -34.83 -7.04 -18.24
CA VAL A 656 -33.70 -7.31 -17.34
C VAL A 656 -32.38 -7.22 -18.12
N MET A 657 -32.32 -7.80 -19.32
CA MET A 657 -31.12 -7.73 -20.17
C MET A 657 -30.76 -6.30 -20.56
N ARG A 658 -31.75 -5.45 -20.87
CA ARG A 658 -31.51 -4.04 -21.17
C ARG A 658 -30.94 -3.29 -19.97
N LEU A 659 -31.48 -3.54 -18.78
CA LEU A 659 -30.97 -2.93 -17.54
C LEU A 659 -29.55 -3.40 -17.24
N LEU A 660 -29.27 -4.70 -17.36
CA LEU A 660 -27.92 -5.23 -17.15
C LEU A 660 -26.91 -4.70 -18.17
N ASN A 661 -27.28 -4.62 -19.46
CA ASN A 661 -26.41 -4.03 -20.48
C ASN A 661 -26.12 -2.56 -20.20
N LEU A 662 -27.12 -1.77 -19.78
CA LEU A 662 -26.93 -0.38 -19.41
C LEU A 662 -25.98 -0.24 -18.22
N MET A 663 -26.22 -1.03 -17.18
CA MET A 663 -25.40 -1.05 -15.96
C MET A 663 -23.98 -1.52 -16.27
N ASN A 664 -23.78 -2.49 -17.16
CA ASN A 664 -22.45 -2.98 -17.55
C ASN A 664 -21.69 -1.99 -18.44
N THR A 665 -22.40 -1.27 -19.32
CA THR A 665 -21.78 -0.25 -20.18
C THR A 665 -21.34 0.99 -19.41
N LYS A 666 -22.04 1.32 -18.32
CA LYS A 666 -21.83 2.56 -17.55
C LYS A 666 -21.51 2.24 -16.09
N ASN A 667 -20.22 2.16 -15.79
CA ASN A 667 -19.70 1.82 -14.45
C ASN A 667 -19.95 2.90 -13.38
N ASP A 668 -20.37 4.10 -13.77
CA ASP A 668 -20.76 5.21 -12.90
C ASP A 668 -22.20 5.11 -12.39
N ILE A 669 -23.02 4.19 -12.93
CA ILE A 669 -24.41 4.00 -12.52
C ILE A 669 -24.50 2.99 -11.39
N GLY A 670 -24.87 3.48 -10.19
CA GLY A 670 -25.15 2.62 -9.03
C GLY A 670 -26.53 1.95 -9.06
N CYS A 671 -27.50 2.50 -9.80
CA CYS A 671 -28.86 1.98 -9.89
C CYS A 671 -29.54 2.36 -11.20
N ALA A 672 -30.23 1.41 -11.84
CA ALA A 672 -31.13 1.64 -12.97
C ALA A 672 -32.53 1.11 -12.67
N CYS A 673 -33.56 1.89 -12.99
CA CYS A 673 -34.96 1.51 -12.79
C CYS A 673 -35.68 1.38 -14.12
N GLY A 674 -36.46 0.31 -14.29
CA GLY A 674 -37.42 0.21 -15.38
C GLY A 674 -38.65 1.08 -15.11
N ARG A 675 -39.31 1.60 -16.17
CA ARG A 675 -40.59 2.29 -16.01
C ARG A 675 -41.68 1.25 -15.75
N ILE A 676 -42.41 1.40 -14.65
CA ILE A 676 -43.53 0.53 -14.28
C ILE A 676 -44.83 1.09 -14.89
N HIS A 677 -45.59 0.23 -15.54
CA HIS A 677 -46.89 0.56 -16.12
C HIS A 677 -47.99 -0.16 -15.33
N PRO A 678 -48.95 0.56 -14.72
CA PRO A 678 -50.04 -0.07 -14.00
C PRO A 678 -50.96 -0.81 -14.96
N ILE A 679 -51.27 -2.07 -14.66
CA ILE A 679 -52.20 -2.90 -15.42
C ILE A 679 -53.38 -3.16 -14.49
N GLY A 680 -54.48 -2.42 -14.68
CA GLY A 680 -55.67 -2.55 -13.85
C GLY A 680 -56.83 -1.72 -14.39
N SER A 681 -58.04 -2.24 -14.27
CA SER A 681 -59.29 -1.60 -14.68
C SER A 681 -59.91 -0.84 -13.50
N GLY A 682 -59.37 0.34 -13.19
CA GLY A 682 -59.92 1.25 -12.18
C GLY A 682 -59.75 2.71 -12.61
N ALA A 683 -60.73 3.57 -12.32
CA ALA A 683 -60.68 5.00 -12.64
C ALA A 683 -59.54 5.68 -11.85
N ALA A 684 -58.49 6.09 -12.56
CA ALA A 684 -57.32 6.72 -11.97
C ALA A 684 -57.59 8.19 -11.60
N PHE A 685 -57.93 8.47 -10.34
CA PHE A 685 -57.77 9.81 -9.78
C PHE A 685 -56.27 10.08 -9.57
N ILE A 686 -55.65 10.79 -10.51
CA ILE A 686 -54.27 11.31 -10.37
C ILE A 686 -54.32 12.51 -9.41
N GLY A 687 -54.29 12.23 -8.12
CA GLY A 687 -54.04 13.21 -7.07
C GLY A 687 -52.53 13.41 -6.88
N CYS A 688 -51.97 14.45 -7.50
CA CYS A 688 -50.62 14.90 -7.24
C CYS A 688 -50.51 15.43 -5.80
N LYS A 689 -50.20 14.54 -4.84
CA LYS A 689 -49.68 14.93 -3.52
C LYS A 689 -48.40 14.15 -3.22
N GLN A 690 -47.33 14.91 -3.32
CA GLN A 690 -45.94 14.58 -3.19
C GLN A 690 -45.60 14.02 -1.79
N LYS A 691 -45.45 12.70 -1.72
CA LYS A 691 -44.46 12.01 -0.89
C LYS A 691 -44.11 10.72 -1.64
N CYS A 692 -43.01 10.77 -2.39
CA CYS A 692 -42.42 9.62 -3.07
C CYS A 692 -42.17 8.47 -2.08
N HIS A 693 -43.17 7.63 -1.87
CA HIS A 693 -42.98 6.29 -1.32
C HIS A 693 -42.51 5.42 -2.49
N MET A 694 -41.19 5.21 -2.52
CA MET A 694 -40.47 4.36 -3.46
C MET A 694 -41.07 2.95 -3.54
N LEU A 695 -41.91 2.71 -4.55
CA LEU A 695 -42.10 1.40 -5.19
C LEU A 695 -41.15 1.39 -6.39
N PHE A 696 -39.99 0.76 -6.24
CA PHE A 696 -39.03 0.67 -7.34
C PHE A 696 -38.73 -0.82 -7.58
N SER A 697 -38.87 -1.25 -8.84
CA SER A 697 -38.16 -2.41 -9.37
C SER A 697 -36.89 -1.88 -10.04
N TYR A 698 -35.74 -2.14 -9.45
CA TYR A 698 -34.46 -1.53 -9.86
C TYR A 698 -33.33 -2.56 -9.82
N VAL A 699 -32.38 -2.39 -10.74
CA VAL A 699 -31.11 -3.12 -10.74
C VAL A 699 -30.07 -2.23 -10.08
N THR A 700 -29.52 -2.68 -8.96
CA THR A 700 -28.44 -1.99 -8.23
C THR A 700 -27.13 -2.73 -8.43
N ARG A 701 -26.05 -2.00 -8.67
CA ARG A 701 -24.69 -2.52 -8.59
C ARG A 701 -24.22 -2.46 -7.13
N VAL A 702 -23.58 -3.52 -6.66
CA VAL A 702 -22.99 -3.54 -5.32
C VAL A 702 -21.63 -2.84 -5.38
N THR A 703 -21.61 -1.51 -5.26
CA THR A 703 -20.38 -0.70 -5.16
C THR A 703 -20.15 -0.23 -3.73
#